data_AF-A0A2V6ARD8-F1
#
_entry.id   AF-A0A2V6ARD8-F1
#
_cell.length_a   1.000
_cell.length_b   1.000
_cell.length_c   1.000
_cell.angle_alpha   90.00
_cell.angle_beta   90.00
_cell.angle_gamma   90.00
#
_symmetry.space_group_name_H-M   'P 1'
#
loop_
_entity.id
_entity.type
_entity.pdbx_description
1 polymer ?
#
loop_
_entity_poly.entity_id
_entity_poly.type
_entity_poly.pdbx_seq_one_letter_code
_entity_poly.pdbx_strand_id
1 'polypeptide(L)'
;MVTIHENINELLAADLHGELSESEREELHTHLVECAECRSLHKEEQLTHKALQATLDRAKPQLGFEQRMVSSFRNRVPNQSPRLTGLFVNVLRLRAIQAVGLAAIFFALVQMGRVLTGDADLNLTRAPLAFLARMQTDAASREKDVSKENTAERVATTDRKSPVRDDSGQAGASARTDRAKSKSDQFAVGSDVRNLPRPGSVTSSNGSKPAEDGQVASYATGGERESESTEPERVVVTGSNISTSEEVGPKPSGAPAPTGPANNRKLVRNAKVDLEVKSFDEALQSISAFASEGRGYVATTSSEKQENGKLRGEIIVKILPENLDGFLVKLRELGDLKNQTLATEDVTKEYVDTDARLNNARLLETRLVELLKKKSDDVEDLLAVEKELGRIREQIEQLQGELKFMDMQVQFATVTISLAEKDMETPAGFLLKERVQLSLFAPDLEKIYAEIKGLASPTVQITNATLDRDDAGRISARVSMLIAPENADSVIAKVKSLGRVENYQLQSERIGRGGEGMSQDAKTERDKVQLNITISQEDQEAARQQTSLSIRASDVTEQSRQLRELAAKQGGRIRSSSFSRDPNGREYANVALRVPMQNYSALMQSLNALGRPENLSVRRDDRPNSQNDEKSAPADISIQVYSQGNLVAEGSGLPATMRRTIEQGASALMWSVRMIGVALAFLAPWIIAFAAAIGIVRGIRRSRQRREH
;
A
#
# COMPACT_ATOMS: atom_id res chain seq x y z
N MET A 1 16.56 19.24 35.46
CA MET A 1 16.76 20.66 35.08
C MET A 1 17.52 20.81 33.76
N VAL A 2 18.80 20.43 33.63
CA VAL A 2 19.50 20.50 32.32
C VAL A 2 18.80 19.64 31.25
N THR A 3 18.54 18.37 31.57
CA THR A 3 17.85 17.38 30.72
C THR A 3 16.51 17.82 30.13
N ILE A 4 15.75 18.67 30.85
CA ILE A 4 14.43 19.14 30.37
C ILE A 4 14.58 20.16 29.23
N HIS A 5 15.67 20.94 29.21
CA HIS A 5 15.94 21.89 28.13
C HIS A 5 16.47 21.17 26.87
N GLU A 6 17.22 20.09 27.04
CA GLU A 6 17.77 19.29 25.93
C GLU A 6 16.64 18.60 25.12
N ASN A 7 15.61 18.09 25.80
CA ASN A 7 14.48 17.39 25.19
C ASN A 7 13.17 18.22 25.18
N ILE A 8 13.23 19.54 25.37
CA ILE A 8 12.02 20.37 25.59
C ILE A 8 10.99 20.22 24.46
N ASN A 9 11.43 20.22 23.20
CA ASN A 9 10.53 20.12 22.04
C ASN A 9 9.81 18.76 21.98
N GLU A 10 10.48 17.67 22.38
CA GLU A 10 9.87 16.33 22.43
C GLU A 10 8.81 16.26 23.53
N LEU A 11 9.11 16.82 24.71
CA LEU A 11 8.18 16.89 25.85
C LEU A 11 6.95 17.77 25.54
N LEU A 12 7.14 18.91 24.89
CA LEU A 12 6.03 19.80 24.48
C LEU A 12 5.14 19.15 23.41
N ALA A 13 5.72 18.40 22.46
CA ALA A 13 4.93 17.65 21.47
C ALA A 13 4.15 16.49 22.10
N ALA A 14 4.77 15.75 23.03
CA ALA A 14 4.12 14.68 23.77
C ALA A 14 3.00 15.19 24.71
N ASP A 15 3.13 16.39 25.28
CA ASP A 15 2.07 17.06 26.05
C ASP A 15 0.83 17.36 25.17
N LEU A 16 1.05 17.95 23.99
CA LEU A 16 -0.01 18.28 23.03
C LEU A 16 -0.78 17.06 22.50
N HIS A 17 -0.12 15.91 22.38
CA HIS A 17 -0.75 14.64 21.97
C HIS A 17 -1.21 13.77 23.14
N GLY A 18 -0.93 14.16 24.39
CA GLY A 18 -1.34 13.45 25.60
C GLY A 18 -0.53 12.18 25.89
N GLU A 19 0.64 12.02 25.28
CA GLU A 19 1.48 10.82 25.33
C GLU A 19 2.41 10.78 26.56
N LEU A 20 2.62 11.92 27.24
CA LEU A 20 3.35 11.98 28.52
C LEU A 20 2.65 11.19 29.64
N SER A 21 3.42 10.48 30.46
CA SER A 21 2.92 9.95 31.75
C SER A 21 2.57 11.07 32.73
N GLU A 22 1.79 10.75 33.77
CA GLU A 22 1.37 11.73 34.79
C GLU A 22 2.58 12.39 35.49
N SER A 23 3.62 11.62 35.80
CA SER A 23 4.87 12.12 36.41
C SER A 23 5.64 13.06 35.49
N GLU A 24 5.81 12.71 34.21
CA GLU A 24 6.53 13.56 33.25
C GLU A 24 5.76 14.87 32.99
N ARG A 25 4.43 14.81 33.01
CA ARG A 25 3.56 15.97 32.86
C ARG A 25 3.59 16.89 34.07
N GLU A 26 3.66 16.34 35.29
CA GLU A 26 3.84 17.13 36.52
C GLU A 26 5.23 17.80 36.57
N GLU A 27 6.29 17.09 36.19
CA GLU A 27 7.64 17.68 36.04
C GLU A 27 7.68 18.78 34.97
N LEU A 28 7.08 18.55 33.79
CA LEU A 28 7.01 19.54 32.70
C LEU A 28 6.20 20.77 33.11
N HIS A 29 5.02 20.61 33.69
CA HIS A 29 4.20 21.74 34.15
C HIS A 29 4.91 22.54 35.27
N THR A 30 5.59 21.86 36.20
CA THR A 30 6.41 22.52 37.23
C THR A 30 7.53 23.33 36.56
N HIS A 31 8.25 22.75 35.61
CA HIS A 31 9.30 23.46 34.88
C HIS A 31 8.77 24.64 34.05
N LEU A 32 7.57 24.54 33.46
CA LEU A 32 6.91 25.63 32.74
C LEU A 32 6.46 26.77 33.67
N VAL A 33 6.31 26.55 34.97
CA VAL A 33 6.09 27.61 35.99
C VAL A 33 7.40 28.33 36.37
N GLU A 34 8.54 27.64 36.31
CA GLU A 34 9.86 28.20 36.62
C GLU A 34 10.52 28.90 35.42
N CYS A 35 10.47 28.30 34.22
CA CYS A 35 11.15 28.81 33.03
C CYS A 35 10.21 29.63 32.13
N ALA A 36 10.56 30.90 31.90
CA ALA A 36 9.80 31.79 31.01
C ALA A 36 9.96 31.44 29.52
N GLU A 37 11.14 30.94 29.11
CA GLU A 37 11.48 30.63 27.71
C GLU A 37 10.74 29.39 27.21
N CYS A 38 10.77 28.29 27.98
CA CYS A 38 9.96 27.09 27.73
C CYS A 38 8.44 27.41 27.68
N ARG A 39 7.98 28.38 28.49
CA ARG A 39 6.58 28.85 28.48
C ARG A 39 6.21 29.64 27.23
N SER A 40 7.14 30.35 26.58
CA SER A 40 6.91 30.93 25.25
C SER A 40 6.80 29.84 24.19
N LEU A 41 7.72 28.85 24.20
CA LEU A 41 7.72 27.75 23.23
C LEU A 41 6.44 26.91 23.30
N HIS A 42 5.96 26.57 24.51
CA HIS A 42 4.68 25.84 24.68
C HIS A 42 3.49 26.60 24.10
N LYS A 43 3.47 27.94 24.20
CA LYS A 43 2.42 28.78 23.61
C LYS A 43 2.52 28.87 22.10
N GLU A 44 3.73 28.88 21.56
CA GLU A 44 3.95 28.86 20.11
C GLU A 44 3.45 27.53 19.54
N GLU A 45 3.82 26.40 20.13
CA GLU A 45 3.36 25.07 19.69
C GLU A 45 1.84 24.84 19.87
N GLN A 46 1.23 25.42 20.91
CA GLN A 46 -0.23 25.44 21.03
C GLN A 46 -0.90 26.25 19.89
N LEU A 47 -0.25 27.29 19.37
CA LEU A 47 -0.76 28.10 18.27
C LEU A 47 -0.52 27.45 16.90
N THR A 48 0.64 26.83 16.67
CA THR A 48 0.93 26.06 15.44
C THR A 48 -0.01 24.86 15.32
N HIS A 49 -0.16 24.06 16.38
CA HIS A 49 -1.08 22.91 16.42
C HIS A 49 -2.52 23.35 16.14
N LYS A 50 -2.99 24.42 16.77
CA LYS A 50 -4.33 24.97 16.56
C LYS A 50 -4.55 25.50 15.14
N ALA A 51 -3.53 26.11 14.52
CA ALA A 51 -3.59 26.56 13.13
C ALA A 51 -3.64 25.37 12.15
N LEU A 52 -2.80 24.34 12.36
CA LEU A 52 -2.80 23.10 11.59
C LEU A 52 -4.15 22.37 11.71
N GLN A 53 -4.69 22.24 12.91
CA GLN A 53 -6.00 21.61 13.12
C GLN A 53 -7.11 22.38 12.41
N ALA A 54 -7.08 23.72 12.42
CA ALA A 54 -8.04 24.55 11.69
C ALA A 54 -7.92 24.46 10.15
N THR A 55 -6.75 24.12 9.59
CA THR A 55 -6.63 23.82 8.15
C THR A 55 -7.09 22.41 7.82
N LEU A 56 -6.82 21.43 8.69
CA LEU A 56 -7.28 20.04 8.54
C LEU A 56 -8.81 19.91 8.67
N ASP A 57 -9.45 20.67 9.56
CA ASP A 57 -10.92 20.71 9.68
C ASP A 57 -11.60 21.25 8.41
N ARG A 58 -10.95 22.17 7.68
CA ARG A 58 -11.40 22.63 6.35
C ARG A 58 -11.18 21.59 5.25
N ALA A 59 -10.26 20.65 5.46
CA ALA A 59 -9.96 19.55 4.54
C ALA A 59 -10.80 18.29 4.80
N LYS A 60 -11.85 18.36 5.63
CA LYS A 60 -12.76 17.23 5.89
C LYS A 60 -13.34 16.66 4.59
N PRO A 61 -13.26 15.33 4.38
CA PRO A 61 -13.60 14.73 3.10
C PRO A 61 -15.10 14.83 2.79
N GLN A 62 -15.42 15.07 1.53
CA GLN A 62 -16.80 15.21 1.04
C GLN A 62 -17.66 13.99 1.40
N LEU A 63 -18.94 14.24 1.71
CA LEU A 63 -19.95 13.20 1.99
C LEU A 63 -19.86 12.01 1.01
N GLY A 64 -19.88 10.81 1.57
CA GLY A 64 -19.73 9.55 0.84
C GLY A 64 -18.28 9.19 0.45
N PHE A 65 -17.25 9.92 0.87
CA PHE A 65 -15.84 9.55 0.65
C PHE A 65 -15.52 8.14 1.18
N GLU A 66 -15.97 7.81 2.40
CA GLU A 66 -15.82 6.47 2.98
C GLU A 66 -16.48 5.39 2.11
N GLN A 67 -17.67 5.66 1.58
CA GLN A 67 -18.36 4.73 0.68
C GLN A 67 -17.59 4.53 -0.63
N ARG A 68 -16.93 5.59 -1.16
CA ARG A 68 -16.03 5.51 -2.32
C ARG A 68 -14.75 4.73 -2.00
N MET A 69 -14.18 4.88 -0.80
CA MET A 69 -13.02 4.13 -0.35
C MET A 69 -13.33 2.64 -0.13
N VAL A 70 -14.43 2.32 0.55
CA VAL A 70 -14.88 0.94 0.83
C VAL A 70 -15.29 0.21 -0.47
N SER A 71 -15.92 0.89 -1.42
CA SER A 71 -16.23 0.31 -2.74
C SER A 71 -14.97 0.12 -3.59
N SER A 72 -14.01 1.06 -3.57
CA SER A 72 -12.69 0.89 -4.17
C SER A 72 -11.96 -0.34 -3.61
N PHE A 73 -11.97 -0.52 -2.28
CA PHE A 73 -11.34 -1.67 -1.62
C PHE A 73 -12.03 -2.99 -1.98
N ARG A 74 -13.37 -3.03 -1.98
CA ARG A 74 -14.16 -4.19 -2.45
C ARG A 74 -13.87 -4.55 -3.91
N ASN A 75 -13.68 -3.55 -4.77
CA ASN A 75 -13.42 -3.77 -6.20
C ASN A 75 -11.96 -4.13 -6.51
N ARG A 76 -11.02 -3.92 -5.57
CA ARG A 76 -9.62 -4.40 -5.68
C ARG A 76 -9.43 -5.86 -5.28
N VAL A 77 -10.37 -6.45 -4.54
CA VAL A 77 -10.39 -7.91 -4.32
C VAL A 77 -11.04 -8.55 -5.56
N PRO A 78 -10.32 -9.39 -6.35
CA PRO A 78 -10.90 -9.98 -7.54
C PRO A 78 -12.03 -10.95 -7.17
N ASN A 79 -13.23 -10.69 -7.69
CA ASN A 79 -14.40 -11.56 -7.51
C ASN A 79 -14.16 -12.93 -8.13
N GLN A 80 -13.72 -13.91 -7.34
CA GLN A 80 -13.81 -15.32 -7.71
C GLN A 80 -15.29 -15.70 -7.84
N SER A 81 -15.66 -16.22 -9.02
CA SER A 81 -17.05 -16.51 -9.35
C SER A 81 -17.64 -17.63 -8.46
N PRO A 82 -18.78 -17.40 -7.78
CA PRO A 82 -19.35 -18.38 -6.86
C PRO A 82 -20.09 -19.49 -7.61
N ARG A 83 -19.36 -20.47 -8.17
CA ARG A 83 -19.95 -21.66 -8.83
C ARG A 83 -19.46 -23.02 -8.33
N LEU A 84 -18.45 -23.10 -7.46
CA LEU A 84 -17.96 -24.40 -6.94
C LEU A 84 -17.76 -24.46 -5.41
N THR A 85 -17.58 -23.34 -4.71
CA THR A 85 -17.23 -23.31 -3.27
C THR A 85 -18.43 -23.39 -2.32
N GLY A 86 -19.66 -23.18 -2.78
CA GLY A 86 -20.87 -23.22 -1.94
C GLY A 86 -21.28 -24.61 -1.44
N LEU A 87 -20.88 -25.68 -2.13
CA LEU A 87 -21.28 -27.06 -1.77
C LEU A 87 -20.45 -27.65 -0.63
N PHE A 88 -19.12 -27.46 -0.64
CA PHE A 88 -18.23 -28.13 0.32
C PHE A 88 -18.39 -27.64 1.77
N VAL A 89 -18.64 -26.34 1.98
CA VAL A 89 -18.79 -25.77 3.34
C VAL A 89 -20.06 -26.28 4.04
N ASN A 90 -21.17 -26.42 3.31
CA ASN A 90 -22.41 -26.95 3.86
C ASN A 90 -22.36 -28.47 4.10
N VAL A 91 -21.63 -29.23 3.28
CA VAL A 91 -21.42 -30.68 3.49
C VAL A 91 -20.64 -30.96 4.79
N LEU A 92 -19.67 -30.11 5.17
CA LEU A 92 -18.95 -30.27 6.43
C LEU A 92 -19.86 -30.04 7.66
N ARG A 93 -20.68 -28.98 7.66
CA ARG A 93 -21.57 -28.66 8.79
C ARG A 93 -22.61 -29.76 9.07
N LEU A 94 -23.07 -30.49 8.05
CA LEU A 94 -24.05 -31.57 8.20
C LEU A 94 -23.47 -32.86 8.81
N ARG A 95 -22.15 -33.10 8.77
CA ARG A 95 -21.54 -34.32 9.34
C ARG A 95 -21.14 -34.23 10.81
N ALA A 96 -20.97 -33.03 11.36
CA ALA A 96 -20.63 -32.86 12.78
C ALA A 96 -21.74 -33.37 13.72
N ILE A 97 -23.02 -33.10 13.38
CA ILE A 97 -24.17 -33.41 14.24
C ILE A 97 -24.45 -34.93 14.30
N GLN A 98 -24.16 -35.68 13.23
CA GLN A 98 -24.39 -37.13 13.19
C GLN A 98 -23.29 -37.95 13.89
N ALA A 99 -22.07 -37.41 14.04
CA ALA A 99 -20.96 -38.12 14.68
C ALA A 99 -21.14 -38.28 16.20
N VAL A 100 -21.65 -37.24 16.88
CA VAL A 100 -21.77 -37.22 18.35
C VAL A 100 -22.80 -38.23 18.86
N GLY A 101 -23.95 -38.36 18.18
CA GLY A 101 -24.99 -39.31 18.58
C GLY A 101 -24.56 -40.77 18.50
N LEU A 102 -23.76 -41.13 17.48
CA LEU A 102 -23.24 -42.50 17.32
C LEU A 102 -22.19 -42.84 18.38
N ALA A 103 -21.32 -41.90 18.76
CA ALA A 103 -20.30 -42.12 19.79
C ALA A 103 -20.92 -42.44 21.16
N ALA A 104 -21.99 -41.74 21.56
CA ALA A 104 -22.69 -41.99 22.82
C ALA A 104 -23.33 -43.39 22.88
N ILE A 105 -23.97 -43.83 21.77
CA ILE A 105 -24.58 -45.17 21.67
C ILE A 105 -23.50 -46.27 21.72
N PHE A 106 -22.36 -46.05 21.05
CA PHE A 106 -21.24 -47.00 21.10
C PHE A 106 -20.66 -47.13 22.52
N PHE A 107 -20.53 -46.01 23.25
CA PHE A 107 -20.03 -46.01 24.62
C PHE A 107 -20.97 -46.74 25.59
N ALA A 108 -22.29 -46.58 25.41
CA ALA A 108 -23.30 -47.30 26.19
C ALA A 108 -23.26 -48.82 25.94
N LEU A 109 -23.08 -49.26 24.68
CA LEU A 109 -22.94 -50.68 24.35
C LEU A 109 -21.64 -51.29 24.91
N VAL A 110 -20.53 -50.54 24.90
CA VAL A 110 -19.26 -50.99 25.49
C VAL A 110 -19.35 -51.11 27.03
N GLN A 111 -20.04 -50.18 27.70
CA GLN A 111 -20.34 -50.31 29.14
C GLN A 111 -21.17 -51.57 29.43
N MET A 112 -22.24 -51.80 28.65
CA MET A 112 -23.15 -52.94 28.85
C MET A 112 -22.48 -54.30 28.58
N GLY A 113 -21.49 -54.35 27.69
CA GLY A 113 -20.64 -55.55 27.50
C GLY A 113 -19.78 -55.89 28.72
N ARG A 114 -19.19 -54.89 29.38
CA ARG A 114 -18.31 -55.08 30.56
C ARG A 114 -19.04 -55.52 31.83
N VAL A 115 -20.37 -55.51 31.85
CA VAL A 115 -21.20 -56.06 32.93
C VAL A 115 -21.54 -57.55 32.68
N LEU A 116 -21.38 -58.04 31.44
CA LEU A 116 -21.64 -59.44 31.07
C LEU A 116 -20.37 -60.31 31.04
N THR A 117 -19.19 -59.71 30.86
CA THR A 117 -17.89 -60.37 31.05
C THR A 117 -17.33 -60.00 32.42
N GLY A 118 -17.57 -60.83 33.43
CA GLY A 118 -17.21 -60.59 34.82
C GLY A 118 -15.72 -60.74 35.12
N ASP A 119 -14.91 -59.75 34.72
CA ASP A 119 -13.55 -59.55 35.23
C ASP A 119 -13.55 -58.36 36.21
N ALA A 120 -13.33 -58.67 37.49
CA ALA A 120 -13.07 -57.71 38.55
C ALA A 120 -11.57 -57.69 38.90
N ASP A 121 -11.18 -56.71 39.73
CA ASP A 121 -9.86 -56.55 40.34
C ASP A 121 -8.67 -56.19 39.42
N LEU A 122 -7.70 -55.34 39.83
CA LEU A 122 -7.80 -54.16 40.70
C LEU A 122 -6.55 -53.27 40.49
N ASN A 123 -6.60 -52.03 40.96
CA ASN A 123 -5.49 -51.07 41.16
C ASN A 123 -4.88 -50.35 39.94
N LEU A 124 -5.35 -49.13 39.68
CA LEU A 124 -4.44 -48.01 39.41
C LEU A 124 -4.92 -46.73 40.13
N THR A 125 -4.41 -46.50 41.34
CA THR A 125 -4.85 -45.44 42.26
C THR A 125 -4.18 -44.10 42.00
N ARG A 126 -4.59 -43.39 40.93
CA ARG A 126 -4.54 -41.91 40.84
C ARG A 126 -5.41 -41.38 39.69
N ALA A 127 -6.15 -40.29 39.95
CA ALA A 127 -7.26 -39.85 39.11
C ALA A 127 -6.84 -38.85 38.01
N PRO A 128 -7.45 -38.94 36.79
CA PRO A 128 -7.42 -37.89 35.78
C PRO A 128 -8.76 -37.14 35.62
N LEU A 129 -9.65 -37.12 36.64
CA LEU A 129 -10.85 -36.27 36.61
C LEU A 129 -10.54 -34.75 36.76
N ALA A 130 -9.28 -34.39 36.99
CA ALA A 130 -8.82 -32.99 37.06
C ALA A 130 -8.76 -32.27 35.69
N PHE A 131 -8.82 -32.99 34.56
CA PHE A 131 -8.69 -32.37 33.24
C PHE A 131 -10.00 -31.73 32.75
N LEU A 132 -11.12 -32.47 32.80
CA LEU A 132 -12.42 -31.98 32.33
C LEU A 132 -13.00 -30.86 33.22
N ALA A 133 -12.73 -30.90 34.52
CA ALA A 133 -13.11 -29.83 35.45
C ALA A 133 -12.36 -28.50 35.23
N ARG A 134 -11.24 -28.52 34.49
CA ARG A 134 -10.42 -27.33 34.19
C ARG A 134 -10.74 -26.71 32.82
N MET A 135 -11.04 -27.54 31.83
CA MET A 135 -11.39 -27.05 30.49
C MET A 135 -12.76 -26.34 30.43
N GLN A 136 -13.64 -26.59 31.41
CA GLN A 136 -14.95 -25.93 31.51
C GLN A 136 -14.97 -24.69 32.42
N THR A 137 -13.91 -24.42 33.19
CA THR A 137 -13.77 -23.21 34.02
C THR A 137 -13.00 -22.09 33.31
N ASP A 138 -12.04 -22.42 32.43
CA ASP A 138 -11.31 -21.43 31.62
C ASP A 138 -12.11 -20.87 30.41
N ALA A 139 -13.31 -21.41 30.14
CA ALA A 139 -14.22 -20.95 29.09
C ALA A 139 -15.32 -19.97 29.57
N ALA A 140 -15.54 -19.86 30.88
CA ALA A 140 -16.53 -18.96 31.47
C ALA A 140 -15.91 -17.72 32.16
N SER A 141 -14.57 -17.69 32.29
CA SER A 141 -13.80 -16.58 32.85
C SER A 141 -13.45 -15.51 31.80
N ARG A 142 -13.31 -15.88 30.52
CA ARG A 142 -12.79 -14.99 29.47
C ARG A 142 -13.82 -14.07 28.79
N GLU A 143 -15.05 -14.03 29.30
CA GLU A 143 -16.15 -13.18 28.81
C GLU A 143 -16.67 -12.22 29.91
N LYS A 144 -15.84 -11.92 30.93
CA LYS A 144 -16.19 -10.96 32.01
C LYS A 144 -15.13 -9.91 32.38
N ASP A 145 -13.93 -10.01 31.82
CA ASP A 145 -12.82 -9.09 32.11
C ASP A 145 -12.71 -7.90 31.12
N VAL A 146 -13.72 -7.70 30.27
CA VAL A 146 -13.89 -6.51 29.39
C VAL A 146 -15.10 -5.67 29.84
N SER A 147 -15.52 -5.80 31.10
CA SER A 147 -16.70 -5.10 31.65
C SER A 147 -16.58 -4.81 33.15
N LYS A 148 -15.34 -4.63 33.65
CA LYS A 148 -15.08 -4.43 35.08
C LYS A 148 -13.98 -3.40 35.41
N GLU A 149 -13.89 -2.35 34.60
CA GLU A 149 -13.14 -1.13 34.95
C GLU A 149 -14.01 0.14 34.87
N ASN A 150 -15.34 -0.05 34.94
CA ASN A 150 -16.29 1.03 35.18
C ASN A 150 -17.22 0.65 36.35
N THR A 151 -17.39 1.60 37.27
CA THR A 151 -18.41 1.60 38.34
C THR A 151 -18.28 0.52 39.43
N ALA A 152 -17.40 0.73 40.42
CA ALA A 152 -17.45 -0.01 41.69
C ALA A 152 -16.94 0.73 42.95
N GLU A 153 -16.93 2.07 43.01
CA GLU A 153 -16.77 2.78 44.30
C GLU A 153 -17.93 3.73 44.62
N ARG A 154 -19.02 3.12 45.12
CA ARG A 154 -20.02 3.83 45.93
C ARG A 154 -20.73 2.88 46.91
N VAL A 155 -19.94 2.30 47.82
CA VAL A 155 -20.48 1.59 49.00
C VAL A 155 -20.80 2.63 50.07
N ALA A 156 -21.95 2.50 50.74
CA ALA A 156 -22.41 3.46 51.73
C ALA A 156 -22.77 2.79 53.06
N THR A 157 -22.14 3.26 54.14
CA THR A 157 -22.58 3.11 55.53
C THR A 157 -22.43 4.46 56.20
N THR A 158 -23.43 5.35 56.13
CA THR A 158 -24.52 5.46 57.11
C THR A 158 -24.04 5.71 58.54
N ASP A 159 -24.17 6.97 59.00
CA ASP A 159 -24.50 7.24 60.40
C ASP A 159 -25.52 8.39 60.50
N ARG A 160 -26.06 8.66 61.69
CA ARG A 160 -27.46 9.05 61.85
C ARG A 160 -27.68 10.31 62.73
N LYS A 161 -28.54 11.20 62.19
CA LYS A 161 -29.44 12.13 62.91
C LYS A 161 -28.87 13.51 63.33
N SER A 162 -29.71 14.54 63.15
CA SER A 162 -29.47 15.97 63.38
C SER A 162 -29.55 16.38 64.88
N PRO A 163 -29.18 17.64 65.23
CA PRO A 163 -30.22 18.69 65.26
C PRO A 163 -29.81 20.12 64.83
N VAL A 164 -30.77 20.81 64.18
CA VAL A 164 -31.23 22.20 64.41
C VAL A 164 -30.24 23.27 64.93
N ARG A 165 -30.00 24.31 64.12
CA ARG A 165 -30.30 25.71 64.51
C ARG A 165 -30.40 26.69 63.33
N ASP A 166 -30.98 27.85 63.63
CA ASP A 166 -31.41 28.92 62.73
C ASP A 166 -30.31 29.95 62.45
N ASP A 167 -30.39 30.67 61.31
CA ASP A 167 -30.77 32.10 61.31
C ASP A 167 -31.23 32.55 59.89
N SER A 168 -31.37 33.85 59.62
CA SER A 168 -32.37 34.45 58.74
C SER A 168 -31.85 35.43 57.66
N GLY A 169 -32.77 35.91 56.79
CA GLY A 169 -32.54 36.87 55.69
C GLY A 169 -32.95 36.29 54.33
N GLN A 170 -34.16 36.48 53.81
CA GLN A 170 -34.71 37.70 53.16
C GLN A 170 -33.83 38.20 51.98
N ALA A 171 -34.32 38.36 50.73
CA ALA A 171 -35.65 38.17 50.11
C ALA A 171 -35.48 37.43 48.75
N GLY A 172 -36.49 36.93 48.02
CA GLY A 172 -37.90 37.36 47.85
C GLY A 172 -37.99 38.43 46.74
N ALA A 173 -38.74 38.27 45.64
CA ALA A 173 -39.69 37.23 45.22
C ALA A 173 -39.65 37.08 43.65
N SER A 174 -39.97 35.93 43.04
CA SER A 174 -41.29 35.51 42.51
C SER A 174 -41.91 36.48 41.48
N ALA A 175 -42.58 36.07 40.38
CA ALA A 175 -43.16 34.78 39.93
C ALA A 175 -43.18 34.76 38.35
N ARG A 176 -43.32 33.68 37.56
CA ARG A 176 -44.47 32.73 37.36
C ARG A 176 -45.83 33.48 37.30
N THR A 177 -46.76 33.33 36.36
CA THR A 177 -47.22 32.28 35.41
C THR A 177 -47.89 32.97 34.18
N ASP A 178 -48.34 32.40 33.06
CA ASP A 178 -48.23 31.10 32.34
C ASP A 178 -48.84 31.26 30.91
N ARG A 179 -48.88 30.16 30.13
CA ARG A 179 -50.01 29.75 29.24
C ARG A 179 -50.07 30.20 27.76
N ALA A 180 -49.56 29.29 26.92
CA ALA A 180 -50.21 28.70 25.73
C ALA A 180 -50.17 29.37 24.32
N LYS A 181 -49.99 28.48 23.32
CA LYS A 181 -50.35 28.57 21.88
C LYS A 181 -49.81 29.75 21.05
N SER A 182 -49.03 29.44 20.00
CA SER A 182 -49.58 29.50 18.63
C SER A 182 -48.69 28.79 17.58
N LYS A 183 -49.29 28.64 16.41
CA LYS A 183 -48.89 28.04 15.13
C LYS A 183 -48.08 29.04 14.27
N SER A 184 -47.07 28.55 13.56
CA SER A 184 -46.57 29.04 12.25
C SER A 184 -45.54 28.01 11.73
N ASP A 185 -45.48 27.54 10.48
CA ASP A 185 -45.78 28.08 9.14
C ASP A 185 -44.80 29.22 8.74
N GLN A 186 -43.68 29.00 8.02
CA GLN A 186 -43.46 28.56 6.62
C GLN A 186 -43.29 29.76 5.63
N PHE A 187 -42.34 29.65 4.68
CA PHE A 187 -41.89 30.66 3.68
C PHE A 187 -41.08 31.88 4.18
N ALA A 188 -40.45 32.71 3.33
CA ALA A 188 -39.41 32.46 2.28
C ALA A 188 -39.05 33.75 1.49
N VAL A 189 -37.75 33.96 1.22
CA VAL A 189 -37.15 34.86 0.19
C VAL A 189 -35.79 34.20 -0.17
N GLY A 190 -35.22 34.14 -1.38
CA GLY A 190 -35.32 34.92 -2.63
C GLY A 190 -34.01 35.72 -2.84
N SER A 191 -33.35 35.80 -4.00
CA SER A 191 -33.59 35.22 -5.34
C SER A 191 -32.34 35.33 -6.26
N ASP A 192 -32.16 34.37 -7.17
CA ASP A 192 -31.55 34.43 -8.52
C ASP A 192 -30.21 35.14 -8.84
N VAL A 193 -29.23 34.38 -9.38
CA VAL A 193 -28.48 34.70 -10.62
C VAL A 193 -28.33 33.44 -11.49
N ARG A 194 -28.17 33.60 -12.81
CA ARG A 194 -28.52 32.65 -13.90
C ARG A 194 -27.42 31.67 -14.36
N ASN A 195 -27.88 30.61 -15.05
CA ASN A 195 -27.10 29.66 -15.86
C ASN A 195 -26.22 30.30 -16.96
N LEU A 196 -25.12 29.61 -17.29
CA LEU A 196 -24.54 29.45 -18.63
C LEU A 196 -24.06 27.97 -18.81
N PRO A 197 -23.82 27.47 -20.05
CA PRO A 197 -24.02 26.05 -20.36
C PRO A 197 -22.79 25.12 -20.22
N ARG A 198 -23.06 23.80 -20.13
CA ARG A 198 -22.06 22.73 -20.25
C ARG A 198 -21.73 22.40 -21.73
N PRO A 199 -20.49 22.01 -22.05
CA PRO A 199 -20.19 21.27 -23.29
C PRO A 199 -20.79 19.85 -23.23
N GLY A 200 -21.20 19.32 -24.38
CA GLY A 200 -21.90 18.03 -24.48
C GLY A 200 -20.97 16.81 -24.52
N SER A 201 -21.38 15.72 -23.87
CA SER A 201 -20.73 14.41 -23.97
C SER A 201 -21.20 13.67 -25.23
N VAL A 202 -20.30 13.34 -26.15
CA VAL A 202 -20.60 12.46 -27.29
C VAL A 202 -20.52 11.00 -26.84
N THR A 203 -21.66 10.35 -26.67
CA THR A 203 -21.75 8.89 -26.54
C THR A 203 -21.51 8.25 -27.91
N SER A 204 -20.47 7.43 -28.05
CA SER A 204 -20.30 6.55 -29.20
C SER A 204 -20.47 5.10 -28.77
N SER A 205 -21.41 4.41 -29.42
CA SER A 205 -21.74 3.01 -29.14
C SER A 205 -21.46 2.13 -30.35
N ASN A 206 -20.51 1.21 -30.21
CA ASN A 206 -20.72 -0.19 -30.59
C ASN A 206 -19.58 -1.06 -30.08
N GLY A 207 -19.89 -2.30 -29.71
CA GLY A 207 -18.91 -3.33 -29.39
C GLY A 207 -18.96 -4.45 -30.42
N SER A 208 -17.80 -5.01 -30.76
CA SER A 208 -17.65 -6.28 -31.47
C SER A 208 -16.38 -7.00 -31.00
N LYS A 209 -16.48 -8.32 -30.85
CA LYS A 209 -15.43 -9.28 -30.48
C LYS A 209 -15.93 -10.69 -30.86
N PRO A 210 -15.07 -11.70 -31.02
CA PRO A 210 -13.62 -11.68 -31.21
C PRO A 210 -13.19 -12.46 -32.49
N ALA A 211 -11.89 -12.56 -32.73
CA ALA A 211 -11.27 -13.69 -33.42
C ALA A 211 -9.87 -13.93 -32.85
N GLU A 212 -9.49 -15.20 -32.68
CA GLU A 212 -8.12 -15.64 -32.36
C GLU A 212 -7.56 -16.34 -33.60
N ASP A 213 -6.29 -16.11 -33.95
CA ASP A 213 -5.29 -17.19 -34.16
C ASP A 213 -3.93 -16.65 -34.67
N GLY A 214 -2.89 -17.51 -34.63
CA GLY A 214 -2.01 -17.64 -35.80
C GLY A 214 -0.67 -16.88 -35.88
N GLN A 215 0.26 -17.16 -34.97
CA GLN A 215 1.67 -17.51 -35.27
C GLN A 215 2.59 -16.67 -36.22
N VAL A 216 3.60 -16.04 -35.59
CA VAL A 216 5.07 -15.97 -35.89
C VAL A 216 5.69 -15.71 -37.29
N ALA A 217 6.82 -14.98 -37.24
CA ALA A 217 8.02 -15.02 -38.11
C ALA A 217 7.96 -14.39 -39.53
N SER A 218 9.08 -13.97 -40.15
CA SER A 218 10.36 -13.40 -39.62
C SER A 218 11.23 -12.76 -40.73
N TYR A 219 12.13 -11.84 -40.34
CA TYR A 219 13.37 -11.37 -41.00
C TYR A 219 13.44 -10.85 -42.47
N ALA A 220 14.02 -9.63 -42.55
CA ALA A 220 15.13 -9.20 -43.43
C ALA A 220 14.88 -8.61 -44.86
N THR A 221 15.56 -7.46 -45.08
CA THR A 221 16.09 -6.89 -46.35
C THR A 221 15.12 -6.61 -47.52
N GLY A 222 15.25 -5.51 -48.29
CA GLY A 222 16.20 -4.37 -48.27
C GLY A 222 16.33 -3.76 -49.69
N GLY A 223 16.76 -2.49 -49.82
CA GLY A 223 17.08 -1.87 -51.13
C GLY A 223 16.75 -0.37 -51.25
N GLU A 224 17.70 0.43 -51.76
CA GLU A 224 17.62 1.89 -51.83
C GLU A 224 16.84 2.47 -53.04
N ARG A 225 16.27 3.68 -52.85
CA ARG A 225 16.41 4.93 -53.65
C ARG A 225 15.22 5.88 -53.43
N GLU A 226 15.21 7.19 -53.66
CA GLU A 226 16.18 8.33 -53.78
C GLU A 226 15.39 9.45 -54.52
N SER A 227 15.31 10.68 -53.95
CA SER A 227 14.75 11.91 -54.57
C SER A 227 13.24 11.92 -54.97
N GLU A 228 12.52 13.05 -55.11
CA GLU A 228 12.78 14.47 -54.79
C GLU A 228 11.47 15.22 -54.38
N SER A 229 11.49 16.55 -54.32
CA SER A 229 10.41 17.43 -53.79
C SER A 229 9.37 17.89 -54.84
N THR A 230 8.23 18.44 -54.37
CA THR A 230 7.54 19.67 -54.86
C THR A 230 6.20 19.92 -54.12
N GLU A 231 5.83 21.18 -53.91
CA GLU A 231 4.54 21.64 -53.32
C GLU A 231 3.79 22.59 -54.33
N PRO A 232 2.59 23.13 -54.07
CA PRO A 232 1.36 22.66 -54.72
C PRO A 232 0.75 23.66 -55.74
N GLU A 233 -0.06 23.15 -56.66
CA GLU A 233 -0.77 23.94 -57.67
C GLU A 233 -2.23 24.28 -57.26
N ARG A 234 -2.71 25.48 -57.65
CA ARG A 234 -4.11 25.93 -57.50
C ARG A 234 -4.78 26.02 -58.87
N VAL A 235 -6.05 25.59 -58.96
CA VAL A 235 -6.90 25.82 -60.13
C VAL A 235 -8.13 26.63 -59.74
N VAL A 236 -8.53 27.57 -60.60
CA VAL A 236 -9.69 28.48 -60.43
C VAL A 236 -10.60 28.37 -61.66
N VAL A 237 -11.90 28.19 -61.46
CA VAL A 237 -12.92 28.31 -62.54
C VAL A 237 -14.19 28.99 -62.00
N THR A 238 -14.64 30.02 -62.72
CA THR A 238 -15.94 30.73 -62.60
C THR A 238 -16.97 30.15 -63.60
N GLY A 239 -18.30 30.30 -63.50
CA GLY A 239 -19.20 31.04 -62.59
C GLY A 239 -20.64 31.04 -63.17
N SER A 240 -21.50 32.01 -62.78
CA SER A 240 -22.84 32.33 -63.37
C SER A 240 -24.03 31.37 -63.08
N ASN A 241 -25.31 31.79 -62.98
CA ASN A 241 -25.97 33.13 -62.86
C ASN A 241 -27.49 33.03 -62.49
N ILE A 242 -28.11 34.15 -62.02
CA ILE A 242 -29.58 34.48 -61.96
C ILE A 242 -30.41 33.67 -60.91
N SER A 243 -31.19 34.18 -59.91
CA SER A 243 -32.02 35.39 -59.63
C SER A 243 -33.52 35.26 -60.04
N THR A 244 -34.56 35.81 -59.38
CA THR A 244 -34.72 36.86 -58.33
C THR A 244 -36.05 36.71 -57.49
N SER A 245 -36.47 37.75 -56.74
CA SER A 245 -37.70 38.00 -55.93
C SER A 245 -37.76 37.43 -54.49
N GLU A 246 -38.09 38.12 -53.36
CA GLU A 246 -38.82 39.40 -53.02
C GLU A 246 -40.34 39.21 -52.75
N GLU A 247 -40.98 39.67 -51.66
CA GLU A 247 -40.57 40.28 -50.34
C GLU A 247 -41.24 39.48 -49.17
N VAL A 248 -41.63 39.86 -47.93
CA VAL A 248 -41.79 41.10 -47.11
C VAL A 248 -41.52 40.80 -45.61
N GLY A 249 -41.08 41.77 -44.77
CA GLY A 249 -41.37 41.75 -43.31
C GLY A 249 -40.24 42.14 -42.31
N PRO A 250 -40.33 43.24 -41.51
CA PRO A 250 -39.13 43.85 -40.91
C PRO A 250 -39.03 43.92 -39.36
N LYS A 251 -37.82 43.68 -38.81
CA LYS A 251 -37.27 44.36 -37.59
C LYS A 251 -35.80 43.94 -37.26
N PRO A 252 -35.02 44.81 -36.59
CA PRO A 252 -34.66 46.18 -36.95
C PRO A 252 -33.19 46.29 -37.40
N SER A 253 -32.77 47.48 -37.86
CA SER A 253 -31.37 47.75 -38.19
C SER A 253 -30.43 47.54 -37.00
N GLY A 254 -29.30 46.85 -37.21
CA GLY A 254 -28.20 46.85 -36.27
C GLY A 254 -27.53 48.22 -36.26
N ALA A 255 -27.38 48.82 -35.07
CA ALA A 255 -26.66 50.09 -34.95
C ALA A 255 -25.19 49.93 -35.41
N PRO A 256 -24.60 50.92 -36.11
CA PRO A 256 -23.17 50.92 -36.36
C PRO A 256 -22.40 50.79 -35.05
N ALA A 257 -21.37 49.95 -35.02
CA ALA A 257 -20.49 49.87 -33.86
C ALA A 257 -19.89 51.27 -33.60
N PRO A 258 -19.95 51.79 -32.36
CA PRO A 258 -19.52 53.15 -32.09
C PRO A 258 -17.99 53.24 -32.20
N THR A 259 -17.50 53.78 -33.31
CA THR A 259 -16.10 54.12 -33.53
C THR A 259 -15.70 55.34 -32.68
N GLY A 260 -15.72 55.16 -31.37
CA GLY A 260 -15.17 56.13 -30.43
C GLY A 260 -13.66 56.32 -30.66
N PRO A 261 -13.09 57.46 -30.28
CA PRO A 261 -11.66 57.69 -30.42
C PRO A 261 -10.88 56.62 -29.66
N ALA A 262 -9.87 56.02 -30.31
CA ALA A 262 -9.08 54.91 -29.74
C ALA A 262 -8.35 55.26 -28.43
N ASN A 263 -8.28 56.55 -28.10
CA ASN A 263 -7.55 57.16 -26.98
C ASN A 263 -8.24 57.02 -25.60
N ASN A 264 -9.30 56.21 -25.47
CA ASN A 264 -9.98 55.95 -24.19
C ASN A 264 -10.32 54.45 -23.96
N ARG A 265 -9.52 53.55 -24.54
CA ARG A 265 -9.60 52.11 -24.22
C ARG A 265 -8.60 51.74 -23.13
N LYS A 266 -9.07 51.01 -22.12
CA LYS A 266 -8.26 50.43 -21.05
C LYS A 266 -7.80 49.05 -21.52
N LEU A 267 -6.58 48.97 -22.05
CA LEU A 267 -5.99 47.73 -22.57
C LEU A 267 -4.88 47.25 -21.62
N VAL A 268 -5.01 46.02 -21.14
CA VAL A 268 -3.95 45.32 -20.40
C VAL A 268 -3.13 44.50 -21.40
N ARG A 269 -1.79 44.63 -21.38
CA ARG A 269 -0.88 43.87 -22.26
C ARG A 269 0.10 43.05 -21.44
N ASN A 270 0.12 41.74 -21.64
CA ASN A 270 0.99 40.82 -20.91
C ASN A 270 1.75 39.94 -21.91
N ALA A 271 3.06 39.77 -21.70
CA ALA A 271 3.91 38.93 -22.52
C ALA A 271 4.64 37.88 -21.66
N LYS A 272 4.83 36.68 -22.22
CA LYS A 272 5.71 35.64 -21.71
C LYS A 272 6.73 35.29 -22.78
N VAL A 273 8.00 35.23 -22.40
CA VAL A 273 9.14 35.02 -23.29
C VAL A 273 10.03 33.95 -22.66
N ASP A 274 10.26 32.84 -23.36
CA ASP A 274 11.20 31.80 -22.95
C ASP A 274 12.43 31.87 -23.87
N LEU A 275 13.60 32.20 -23.30
CA LEU A 275 14.80 32.60 -24.03
C LEU A 275 16.04 31.84 -23.53
N GLU A 276 16.78 31.23 -24.44
CA GLU A 276 18.04 30.54 -24.14
C GLU A 276 19.25 31.43 -24.45
N VAL A 277 20.05 31.74 -23.43
CA VAL A 277 21.15 32.72 -23.49
C VAL A 277 22.53 32.08 -23.26
N LYS A 278 23.61 32.78 -23.61
CA LYS A 278 24.98 32.29 -23.37
C LYS A 278 25.44 32.49 -21.93
N SER A 279 25.05 33.61 -21.33
CA SER A 279 25.27 33.95 -19.93
C SER A 279 24.01 34.63 -19.38
N PHE A 280 23.59 34.22 -18.19
CA PHE A 280 22.46 34.83 -17.48
C PHE A 280 22.77 36.26 -17.04
N ASP A 281 23.99 36.52 -16.56
CA ASP A 281 24.38 37.83 -16.02
C ASP A 281 24.49 38.91 -17.12
N GLU A 282 25.07 38.56 -18.28
CA GLU A 282 25.10 39.45 -19.45
C GLU A 282 23.68 39.76 -19.97
N ALA A 283 22.81 38.73 -19.98
CA ALA A 283 21.42 38.89 -20.39
C ALA A 283 20.63 39.78 -19.41
N LEU A 284 20.76 39.56 -18.10
CA LEU A 284 20.12 40.35 -17.05
C LEU A 284 20.53 41.83 -17.13
N GLN A 285 21.83 42.13 -17.31
CA GLN A 285 22.30 43.50 -17.52
C GLN A 285 21.67 44.13 -18.77
N SER A 286 21.70 43.43 -19.91
CA SER A 286 21.13 43.90 -21.17
C SER A 286 19.61 44.16 -21.08
N ILE A 287 18.87 43.26 -20.43
CA ILE A 287 17.43 43.38 -20.17
C ILE A 287 17.13 44.60 -19.30
N SER A 288 17.95 44.86 -18.27
CA SER A 288 17.78 46.03 -17.39
C SER A 288 18.00 47.35 -18.13
N ALA A 289 18.94 47.40 -19.07
CA ALA A 289 19.20 48.55 -19.92
C ALA A 289 18.04 48.79 -20.91
N PHE A 290 17.59 47.75 -21.62
CA PHE A 290 16.45 47.84 -22.55
C PHE A 290 15.14 48.21 -21.85
N ALA A 291 14.92 47.73 -20.63
CA ALA A 291 13.77 48.12 -19.81
C ALA A 291 13.83 49.62 -19.48
N SER A 292 14.99 50.11 -19.04
CA SER A 292 15.23 51.50 -18.68
C SER A 292 15.07 52.45 -19.88
N GLU A 293 15.59 52.08 -21.05
CA GLU A 293 15.39 52.81 -22.33
C GLU A 293 13.90 52.90 -22.70
N GLY A 294 13.15 51.81 -22.49
CA GLY A 294 11.69 51.76 -22.65
C GLY A 294 10.87 52.53 -21.60
N ARG A 295 11.52 53.30 -20.70
CA ARG A 295 10.93 53.94 -19.50
C ARG A 295 10.22 52.95 -18.56
N GLY A 296 10.64 51.69 -18.60
CA GLY A 296 10.22 50.62 -17.71
C GLY A 296 11.24 50.36 -16.59
N TYR A 297 11.00 49.31 -15.82
CA TYR A 297 11.87 48.84 -14.74
C TYR A 297 11.76 47.32 -14.55
N VAL A 298 12.81 46.71 -13.99
CA VAL A 298 12.77 45.32 -13.53
C VAL A 298 12.07 45.29 -12.16
N ALA A 299 10.96 44.56 -12.06
CA ALA A 299 10.16 44.45 -10.85
C ALA A 299 10.52 43.21 -10.01
N THR A 300 11.04 42.16 -10.64
CA THR A 300 11.50 40.94 -9.95
C THR A 300 12.59 40.27 -10.79
N THR A 301 13.63 39.77 -10.12
CA THR A 301 14.61 38.83 -10.68
C THR A 301 14.74 37.67 -9.72
N SER A 302 14.45 36.46 -10.17
CA SER A 302 14.84 35.22 -9.51
C SER A 302 15.97 34.57 -10.30
N SER A 303 16.87 33.87 -9.61
CA SER A 303 17.91 33.06 -10.25
C SER A 303 18.24 31.84 -9.41
N GLU A 304 18.40 30.70 -10.08
CA GLU A 304 18.78 29.43 -9.48
C GLU A 304 20.00 28.90 -10.22
N LYS A 305 21.00 28.44 -9.46
CA LYS A 305 22.25 27.90 -9.98
C LYS A 305 22.26 26.38 -9.86
N GLN A 306 22.44 25.68 -10.97
CA GLN A 306 22.51 24.22 -11.03
C GLN A 306 23.90 23.68 -10.62
N GLU A 307 23.99 22.37 -10.38
CA GLU A 307 25.24 21.66 -10.04
C GLU A 307 26.30 21.71 -11.16
N ASN A 308 25.88 21.87 -12.42
CA ASN A 308 26.76 22.11 -13.58
C ASN A 308 27.29 23.56 -13.66
N GLY A 309 26.91 24.42 -12.70
CA GLY A 309 27.30 25.81 -12.63
C GLY A 309 26.48 26.75 -13.52
N LYS A 310 25.53 26.23 -14.32
CA LYS A 310 24.64 27.02 -15.18
C LYS A 310 23.55 27.72 -14.38
N LEU A 311 23.05 28.82 -14.91
CA LEU A 311 21.98 29.64 -14.33
C LEU A 311 20.67 29.54 -15.12
N ARG A 312 19.55 29.55 -14.38
CA ARG A 312 18.20 29.84 -14.90
C ARG A 312 17.49 30.83 -13.99
N GLY A 313 16.44 31.49 -14.47
CA GLY A 313 15.69 32.43 -13.65
C GLY A 313 14.49 33.06 -14.35
N GLU A 314 13.63 33.72 -13.57
CA GLU A 314 12.51 34.52 -14.07
C GLU A 314 12.80 36.01 -13.82
N ILE A 315 12.74 36.82 -14.89
CA ILE A 315 12.78 38.28 -14.80
C ILE A 315 11.40 38.82 -15.14
N ILE A 316 10.79 39.58 -14.23
CA ILE A 316 9.52 40.28 -14.46
C ILE A 316 9.85 41.76 -14.71
N VAL A 317 9.57 42.22 -15.92
CA VAL A 317 9.76 43.62 -16.36
C VAL A 317 8.42 44.32 -16.49
N LYS A 318 8.35 45.57 -16.04
CA LYS A 318 7.21 46.48 -16.21
C LYS A 318 7.61 47.57 -17.18
N ILE A 319 6.86 47.74 -18.29
CA ILE A 319 7.18 48.69 -19.36
C ILE A 319 5.92 49.40 -19.85
N LEU A 320 6.04 50.61 -20.41
CA LEU A 320 4.88 51.29 -20.99
C LEU A 320 4.32 50.46 -22.17
N PRO A 321 2.99 50.30 -22.32
CA PRO A 321 2.37 49.49 -23.38
C PRO A 321 2.73 49.90 -24.82
N GLU A 322 3.14 51.16 -25.02
CA GLU A 322 3.65 51.73 -26.29
C GLU A 322 5.04 51.16 -26.67
N ASN A 323 5.90 50.92 -25.69
CA ASN A 323 7.28 50.50 -25.89
C ASN A 323 7.45 48.96 -25.86
N LEU A 324 6.40 48.22 -25.47
CA LEU A 324 6.39 46.77 -25.34
C LEU A 324 6.88 46.05 -26.61
N ASP A 325 6.31 46.38 -27.77
CA ASP A 325 6.59 45.63 -29.00
C ASP A 325 8.03 45.82 -29.50
N GLY A 326 8.63 46.99 -29.25
CA GLY A 326 10.05 47.26 -29.54
C GLY A 326 10.99 46.58 -28.55
N PHE A 327 10.64 46.52 -27.26
CA PHE A 327 11.37 45.76 -26.25
C PHE A 327 11.38 44.26 -26.56
N LEU A 328 10.24 43.70 -26.98
CA LEU A 328 10.12 42.30 -27.41
C LEU A 328 10.95 41.97 -28.67
N VAL A 329 11.31 42.94 -29.51
CA VAL A 329 12.27 42.73 -30.61
C VAL A 329 13.68 42.58 -30.05
N LYS A 330 14.14 43.55 -29.24
CA LYS A 330 15.50 43.55 -28.65
C LYS A 330 15.78 42.31 -27.78
N LEU A 331 14.77 41.77 -27.08
CA LEU A 331 14.94 40.52 -26.33
C LEU A 331 15.36 39.32 -27.21
N ARG A 332 14.94 39.26 -28.48
CA ARG A 332 15.29 38.18 -29.40
C ARG A 332 16.72 38.27 -29.95
N GLU A 333 17.39 39.40 -29.72
CA GLU A 333 18.79 39.61 -30.14
C GLU A 333 19.77 39.10 -29.07
N LEU A 334 19.30 38.84 -27.84
CA LEU A 334 20.12 38.38 -26.70
C LEU A 334 20.32 36.85 -26.65
N GLY A 335 19.50 36.06 -27.34
CA GLY A 335 19.51 34.61 -27.25
C GLY A 335 18.51 33.92 -28.17
N ASP A 336 18.48 32.59 -28.14
CA ASP A 336 17.59 31.78 -28.96
C ASP A 336 16.20 31.74 -28.33
N LEU A 337 15.25 32.43 -28.95
CA LEU A 337 13.85 32.44 -28.53
C LEU A 337 13.22 31.04 -28.68
N LYS A 338 12.85 30.41 -27.57
CA LYS A 338 12.15 29.12 -27.55
C LYS A 338 10.64 29.28 -27.71
N ASN A 339 10.07 30.29 -27.07
CA ASN A 339 8.63 30.56 -27.08
C ASN A 339 8.34 32.04 -26.78
N GLN A 340 7.29 32.59 -27.38
CA GLN A 340 6.81 33.94 -27.12
C GLN A 340 5.27 33.97 -27.17
N THR A 341 4.63 34.25 -26.04
CA THR A 341 3.18 34.47 -25.95
C THR A 341 2.89 35.92 -25.65
N LEU A 342 2.00 36.56 -26.40
CA LEU A 342 1.56 37.94 -26.19
C LEU A 342 0.03 37.95 -26.05
N ALA A 343 -0.46 38.38 -24.89
CA ALA A 343 -1.87 38.57 -24.59
C ALA A 343 -2.20 40.08 -24.55
N THR A 344 -3.41 40.43 -24.97
CA THR A 344 -3.96 41.78 -24.83
C THR A 344 -5.45 41.68 -24.54
N GLU A 345 -5.89 42.36 -23.48
CA GLU A 345 -7.22 42.24 -22.90
C GLU A 345 -7.86 43.63 -22.78
N ASP A 346 -9.11 43.79 -23.21
CA ASP A 346 -9.83 45.06 -23.24
C ASP A 346 -10.78 45.16 -22.03
N VAL A 347 -10.24 45.69 -20.92
CA VAL A 347 -10.96 45.85 -19.64
C VAL A 347 -11.83 47.11 -19.61
N THR A 348 -11.96 47.84 -20.72
CA THR A 348 -12.72 49.13 -20.79
C THR A 348 -14.15 48.98 -20.27
N LYS A 349 -14.82 47.87 -20.58
CA LYS A 349 -16.19 47.61 -20.13
C LYS A 349 -16.28 47.41 -18.61
N GLU A 350 -15.35 46.64 -18.04
CA GLU A 350 -15.33 46.32 -16.61
C GLU A 350 -14.94 47.54 -15.78
N TYR A 351 -13.92 48.27 -16.21
CA TYR A 351 -13.51 49.54 -15.60
C TYR A 351 -14.67 50.55 -15.51
N VAL A 352 -15.44 50.70 -16.59
CA VAL A 352 -16.59 51.63 -16.62
C VAL A 352 -17.78 51.14 -15.77
N ASP A 353 -18.02 49.83 -15.66
CA ASP A 353 -19.03 49.27 -14.75
C ASP A 353 -18.64 49.50 -13.28
N THR A 354 -17.38 49.22 -12.92
CA THR A 354 -16.87 49.37 -11.56
C THR A 354 -16.83 50.84 -11.12
N ASP A 355 -16.46 51.78 -11.99
CA ASP A 355 -16.57 53.22 -11.70
C ASP A 355 -18.03 53.69 -11.56
N ALA A 356 -18.93 53.25 -12.44
CA ALA A 356 -20.35 53.55 -12.32
C ALA A 356 -20.94 53.01 -11.00
N ARG A 357 -20.53 51.80 -10.58
CA ARG A 357 -20.93 51.19 -9.30
C ARG A 357 -20.33 51.92 -8.10
N LEU A 358 -19.08 52.34 -8.17
CA LEU A 358 -18.41 53.14 -7.13
C LEU A 358 -19.09 54.49 -6.93
N ASN A 359 -19.42 55.20 -8.02
CA ASN A 359 -20.06 56.51 -7.95
C ASN A 359 -21.52 56.42 -7.46
N ASN A 360 -22.24 55.35 -7.81
CA ASN A 360 -23.54 55.04 -7.20
C ASN A 360 -23.42 54.71 -5.70
N ALA A 361 -22.40 53.97 -5.27
CA ALA A 361 -22.18 53.64 -3.86
C ALA A 361 -21.85 54.91 -3.03
N ARG A 362 -20.99 55.81 -3.54
CA ARG A 362 -20.70 57.12 -2.93
C ARG A 362 -21.94 58.01 -2.80
N LEU A 363 -22.83 58.00 -3.81
CA LEU A 363 -24.10 58.72 -3.74
C LEU A 363 -25.03 58.13 -2.67
N LEU A 364 -25.03 56.81 -2.48
CA LEU A 364 -25.77 56.15 -1.40
C LEU A 364 -25.15 56.46 -0.02
N GLU A 365 -23.83 56.43 0.13
CA GLU A 365 -23.13 56.86 1.36
C GLU A 365 -23.53 58.29 1.74
N THR A 366 -23.51 59.21 0.77
CA THR A 366 -23.90 60.61 0.98
C THR A 366 -25.34 60.73 1.51
N ARG A 367 -26.27 59.94 0.95
CA ARG A 367 -27.68 59.89 1.39
C ARG A 367 -27.84 59.29 2.79
N LEU A 368 -27.10 58.23 3.13
CA LEU A 368 -27.10 57.63 4.47
C LEU A 368 -26.55 58.62 5.51
N VAL A 369 -25.46 59.32 5.19
CA VAL A 369 -24.89 60.39 6.02
C VAL A 369 -25.83 61.60 6.15
N GLU A 370 -26.63 61.91 5.13
CA GLU A 370 -27.71 62.90 5.23
C GLU A 370 -28.87 62.47 6.13
N LEU A 371 -29.21 61.17 6.15
CA LEU A 371 -30.22 60.63 7.07
C LEU A 371 -29.73 60.71 8.52
N LEU A 372 -28.49 60.29 8.81
CA LEU A 372 -27.90 60.43 10.15
C LEU A 372 -27.85 61.89 10.66
N LYS A 373 -27.75 62.88 9.74
CA LYS A 373 -27.81 64.32 10.08
C LYS A 373 -29.23 64.82 10.36
N LYS A 374 -30.25 64.16 9.84
CA LYS A 374 -31.68 64.48 10.03
C LYS A 374 -32.20 63.62 11.20
N LYS A 375 -32.00 64.12 12.43
CA LYS A 375 -32.37 63.46 13.70
C LYS A 375 -33.58 62.52 13.56
N SER A 376 -33.36 61.22 13.71
CA SER A 376 -34.41 60.29 14.12
C SER A 376 -34.57 60.39 15.64
N ASP A 377 -35.81 60.32 16.12
CA ASP A 377 -36.09 60.17 17.55
C ASP A 377 -36.05 58.68 17.99
N ASP A 378 -35.91 57.76 17.02
CA ASP A 378 -35.69 56.33 17.24
C ASP A 378 -34.20 55.96 17.11
N VAL A 379 -33.76 55.03 17.97
CA VAL A 379 -32.40 54.51 18.08
C VAL A 379 -32.20 53.25 17.22
N GLU A 380 -33.26 52.48 16.95
CA GLU A 380 -33.18 51.26 16.15
C GLU A 380 -32.97 51.60 14.66
N ASP A 381 -33.66 52.63 14.16
CA ASP A 381 -33.42 53.23 12.84
C ASP A 381 -31.99 53.77 12.70
N LEU A 382 -31.47 54.46 13.73
CA LEU A 382 -30.12 55.03 13.74
C LEU A 382 -29.06 53.93 13.56
N LEU A 383 -29.17 52.86 14.36
CA LEU A 383 -28.26 51.72 14.32
C LEU A 383 -28.35 50.95 12.98
N ALA A 384 -29.55 50.87 12.39
CA ALA A 384 -29.73 50.29 11.06
C ALA A 384 -29.03 51.11 9.96
N VAL A 385 -29.13 52.44 9.99
CA VAL A 385 -28.45 53.34 9.04
C VAL A 385 -26.93 53.31 9.24
N GLU A 386 -26.42 53.26 10.47
CA GLU A 386 -24.98 53.10 10.73
C GLU A 386 -24.44 51.76 10.20
N LYS A 387 -25.20 50.67 10.35
CA LYS A 387 -24.84 49.34 9.85
C LYS A 387 -24.75 49.29 8.33
N GLU A 388 -25.74 49.81 7.60
CA GLU A 388 -25.65 49.90 6.14
C GLU A 388 -24.60 50.92 5.68
N LEU A 389 -24.36 52.00 6.42
CA LEU A 389 -23.25 52.93 6.11
C LEU A 389 -21.89 52.24 6.20
N GLY A 390 -21.67 51.37 7.20
CA GLY A 390 -20.48 50.53 7.28
C GLY A 390 -20.35 49.59 6.07
N ARG A 391 -21.43 48.89 5.72
CA ARG A 391 -21.49 47.97 4.57
C ARG A 391 -21.22 48.66 3.23
N ILE A 392 -21.74 49.87 3.05
CA ILE A 392 -21.51 50.67 1.83
C ILE A 392 -20.08 51.22 1.79
N ARG A 393 -19.45 51.55 2.92
CA ARG A 393 -18.04 51.94 2.97
C ARG A 393 -17.10 50.80 2.60
N GLU A 394 -17.32 49.61 3.14
CA GLU A 394 -16.59 48.39 2.76
C GLU A 394 -16.69 48.14 1.24
N GLN A 395 -17.89 48.26 0.67
CA GLN A 395 -18.10 48.16 -0.78
C GLN A 395 -17.39 49.27 -1.58
N ILE A 396 -17.37 50.51 -1.08
CA ILE A 396 -16.66 51.65 -1.70
C ILE A 396 -15.14 51.42 -1.69
N GLU A 397 -14.59 50.88 -0.60
CA GLU A 397 -13.16 50.56 -0.48
C GLU A 397 -12.76 49.41 -1.42
N GLN A 398 -13.58 48.35 -1.50
CA GLN A 398 -13.37 47.25 -2.46
C GLN A 398 -13.36 47.76 -3.91
N LEU A 399 -14.40 48.50 -4.33
CA LEU A 399 -14.50 49.01 -5.72
C LEU A 399 -13.37 50.00 -6.05
N GLN A 400 -12.87 50.76 -5.07
CA GLN A 400 -11.67 51.59 -5.25
C GLN A 400 -10.39 50.75 -5.38
N GLY A 401 -10.29 49.62 -4.70
CA GLY A 401 -9.20 48.66 -4.87
C GLY A 401 -9.19 48.04 -6.27
N GLU A 402 -10.37 47.61 -6.75
CA GLU A 402 -10.56 47.03 -8.08
C GLU A 402 -10.17 48.00 -9.21
N LEU A 403 -10.60 49.27 -9.13
CA LEU A 403 -10.18 50.29 -10.12
C LEU A 403 -8.68 50.58 -10.08
N LYS A 404 -8.08 50.74 -8.89
CA LYS A 404 -6.62 50.95 -8.75
C LYS A 404 -5.83 49.77 -9.33
N PHE A 405 -6.32 48.55 -9.15
CA PHE A 405 -5.70 47.35 -9.71
C PHE A 405 -5.75 47.34 -11.24
N MET A 406 -6.92 47.63 -11.84
CA MET A 406 -7.05 47.78 -13.29
C MET A 406 -6.17 48.91 -13.85
N ASP A 407 -6.10 50.07 -13.18
CA ASP A 407 -5.24 51.18 -13.61
C ASP A 407 -3.75 50.80 -13.60
N MET A 408 -3.27 50.10 -12.57
CA MET A 408 -1.89 49.59 -12.55
C MET A 408 -1.60 48.58 -13.68
N GLN A 409 -2.57 47.76 -14.06
CA GLN A 409 -2.44 46.81 -15.18
C GLN A 409 -2.48 47.48 -16.56
N VAL A 410 -3.19 48.60 -16.70
CA VAL A 410 -3.26 49.37 -17.96
C VAL A 410 -2.06 50.31 -18.09
N GLN A 411 -1.53 50.84 -16.99
CA GLN A 411 -0.38 51.74 -16.98
C GLN A 411 0.93 51.05 -17.42
N PHE A 412 1.12 49.77 -17.05
CA PHE A 412 2.32 49.01 -17.37
C PHE A 412 2.00 47.65 -17.96
N ALA A 413 2.51 47.38 -19.16
CA ALA A 413 2.60 46.04 -19.69
C ALA A 413 3.55 45.19 -18.84
N THR A 414 3.18 43.93 -18.59
CA THR A 414 4.01 42.97 -17.85
C THR A 414 4.72 42.04 -18.82
N VAL A 415 6.04 41.92 -18.72
CA VAL A 415 6.82 40.92 -19.45
C VAL A 415 7.45 39.96 -18.45
N THR A 416 7.00 38.71 -18.42
CA THR A 416 7.70 37.61 -17.77
C THR A 416 8.71 37.04 -18.77
N ILE A 417 9.98 36.99 -18.38
CA ILE A 417 11.07 36.45 -19.17
C ILE A 417 11.68 35.27 -18.41
N SER A 418 11.46 34.05 -18.92
CA SER A 418 12.16 32.84 -18.48
C SER A 418 13.51 32.80 -19.18
N LEU A 419 14.61 32.90 -18.41
CA LEU A 419 15.97 32.73 -18.92
C LEU A 419 16.52 31.36 -18.53
N ALA A 420 17.18 30.71 -19.49
CA ALA A 420 18.00 29.53 -19.28
C ALA A 420 19.35 29.72 -20.00
N GLU A 421 20.46 29.40 -19.35
CA GLU A 421 21.74 29.32 -20.05
C GLU A 421 21.80 28.08 -20.96
N LYS A 422 22.53 28.18 -22.08
CA LYS A 422 22.78 27.03 -22.96
C LYS A 422 23.34 25.84 -22.19
N ASP A 423 23.05 24.64 -22.67
CA ASP A 423 23.58 23.36 -22.15
C ASP A 423 23.13 22.99 -20.73
N MET A 424 22.00 23.51 -20.22
CA MET A 424 21.44 23.16 -18.88
C MET A 424 21.32 21.65 -18.63
N GLU A 425 21.05 20.86 -19.68
CA GLU A 425 20.86 19.41 -19.57
C GLU A 425 22.19 18.63 -19.59
N THR A 426 23.33 19.30 -19.76
CA THR A 426 24.65 18.64 -19.71
C THR A 426 25.06 18.35 -18.27
N PRO A 427 25.46 17.10 -17.95
CA PRO A 427 25.85 16.75 -16.59
C PRO A 427 27.23 17.30 -16.23
N ALA A 428 27.33 17.86 -15.02
CA ALA A 428 28.56 18.36 -14.40
C ALA A 428 29.64 17.27 -14.22
N GLY A 429 29.20 16.02 -14.13
CA GLY A 429 29.99 14.83 -13.84
C GLY A 429 29.08 13.60 -13.86
N PHE A 430 29.68 12.41 -13.81
CA PHE A 430 28.92 11.16 -13.68
C PHE A 430 29.14 10.54 -12.31
N LEU A 431 28.05 10.15 -11.63
CA LEU A 431 28.08 9.25 -10.49
C LEU A 431 27.89 7.81 -10.97
N LEU A 432 28.89 6.97 -10.74
CA LEU A 432 28.78 5.52 -10.92
C LEU A 432 28.25 4.90 -9.62
N LYS A 433 27.00 4.44 -9.64
CA LYS A 433 26.37 3.69 -8.55
C LYS A 433 26.50 2.21 -8.82
N GLU A 434 27.02 1.46 -7.84
CA GLU A 434 27.17 0.01 -7.96
C GLU A 434 26.29 -0.68 -6.91
N ARG A 435 25.43 -1.58 -7.36
CA ARG A 435 24.62 -2.46 -6.51
C ARG A 435 25.09 -3.89 -6.69
N VAL A 436 25.38 -4.57 -5.60
CA VAL A 436 25.86 -5.94 -5.57
C VAL A 436 24.84 -6.80 -4.85
N GLN A 437 24.39 -7.88 -5.50
CA GLN A 437 23.62 -8.94 -4.87
C GLN A 437 24.52 -10.16 -4.71
N LEU A 438 24.60 -10.69 -3.49
CA LEU A 438 25.42 -11.84 -3.13
C LEU A 438 24.60 -12.84 -2.32
N SER A 439 24.28 -14.00 -2.89
CA SER A 439 23.71 -15.13 -2.16
C SER A 439 24.81 -16.11 -1.78
N LEU A 440 24.83 -16.58 -0.53
CA LEU A 440 25.83 -17.53 -0.05
C LEU A 440 25.26 -18.59 0.92
N PHE A 441 25.77 -19.81 0.79
CA PHE A 441 25.47 -20.92 1.70
C PHE A 441 26.53 -21.02 2.81
N ALA A 442 26.05 -21.07 4.05
CA ALA A 442 26.82 -21.08 5.28
C ALA A 442 26.62 -22.41 6.05
N PRO A 443 27.70 -23.06 6.53
CA PRO A 443 27.59 -24.23 7.42
C PRO A 443 27.26 -23.83 8.86
N ASP A 444 27.68 -22.64 9.30
CA ASP A 444 27.39 -22.02 10.60
C ASP A 444 26.91 -20.59 10.35
N LEU A 445 25.61 -20.45 10.13
CA LEU A 445 24.99 -19.20 9.69
C LEU A 445 25.04 -18.13 10.78
N GLU A 446 24.81 -18.49 12.05
CA GLU A 446 24.80 -17.54 13.16
C GLU A 446 26.20 -16.93 13.39
N LYS A 447 27.27 -17.73 13.29
CA LYS A 447 28.65 -17.24 13.33
C LYS A 447 29.02 -16.38 12.11
N ILE A 448 28.68 -16.81 10.90
CA ILE A 448 29.01 -16.05 9.67
C ILE A 448 28.25 -14.73 9.61
N TYR A 449 27.00 -14.71 10.07
CA TYR A 449 26.22 -13.47 10.27
C TYR A 449 26.89 -12.53 11.28
N ALA A 450 27.37 -13.06 12.41
CA ALA A 450 28.11 -12.26 13.40
C ALA A 450 29.44 -11.71 12.84
N GLU A 451 30.18 -12.50 12.06
CA GLU A 451 31.43 -12.04 11.42
C GLU A 451 31.19 -10.97 10.35
N ILE A 452 30.12 -11.11 9.54
CA ILE A 452 29.69 -10.10 8.57
C ILE A 452 29.23 -8.81 9.28
N LYS A 453 28.51 -8.92 10.41
CA LYS A 453 28.16 -7.77 11.25
C LYS A 453 29.39 -7.09 11.84
N GLY A 454 30.44 -7.86 12.15
CA GLY A 454 31.75 -7.39 12.57
C GLY A 454 32.57 -6.67 11.49
N LEU A 455 32.09 -6.58 10.24
CA LEU A 455 32.72 -5.76 9.18
C LEU A 455 32.30 -4.28 9.25
N ALA A 456 31.36 -3.92 10.13
CA ALA A 456 30.91 -2.54 10.30
C ALA A 456 32.07 -1.60 10.68
N SER A 457 32.19 -0.49 9.95
CA SER A 457 33.27 0.49 10.12
C SER A 457 32.81 1.87 9.60
N PRO A 458 33.58 2.96 9.79
CA PRO A 458 33.28 4.25 9.15
C PRO A 458 33.14 4.16 7.61
N THR A 459 33.79 3.18 6.98
CA THR A 459 33.74 2.94 5.52
C THR A 459 32.74 1.83 5.12
N VAL A 460 32.12 1.12 6.08
CA VAL A 460 31.18 0.02 5.87
C VAL A 460 29.97 0.21 6.78
N GLN A 461 28.94 0.85 6.25
CA GLN A 461 27.72 1.23 6.99
C GLN A 461 26.64 0.18 6.75
N ILE A 462 26.37 -0.66 7.76
CA ILE A 462 25.28 -1.65 7.70
C ILE A 462 23.93 -0.91 7.82
N THR A 463 23.10 -1.00 6.78
CA THR A 463 21.78 -0.36 6.73
C THR A 463 20.65 -1.27 7.16
N ASN A 464 20.81 -2.59 7.02
CA ASN A 464 19.90 -3.59 7.56
C ASN A 464 20.65 -4.89 7.88
N ALA A 465 20.26 -5.58 8.95
CA ALA A 465 20.76 -6.89 9.30
C ALA A 465 19.66 -7.68 10.04
N THR A 466 19.07 -8.68 9.38
CA THR A 466 18.05 -9.55 9.95
C THR A 466 18.52 -11.01 9.98
N LEU A 467 18.04 -11.74 10.99
CA LEU A 467 18.24 -13.17 11.18
C LEU A 467 16.84 -13.78 11.36
N ASP A 468 16.33 -14.40 10.30
CA ASP A 468 14.96 -14.89 10.21
C ASP A 468 14.98 -16.41 10.40
N ARG A 469 14.10 -16.94 11.27
CA ARG A 469 13.89 -18.38 11.46
C ARG A 469 12.44 -18.74 11.12
N ASP A 470 12.22 -19.75 10.29
CA ASP A 470 10.88 -20.16 9.86
C ASP A 470 10.25 -21.25 10.75
N ASP A 471 8.95 -21.53 10.54
CA ASP A 471 8.20 -22.55 11.29
C ASP A 471 8.75 -23.98 11.10
N ALA A 472 9.56 -24.22 10.06
CA ALA A 472 10.28 -25.47 9.83
C ALA A 472 11.65 -25.52 10.54
N GLY A 473 11.99 -24.49 11.33
CA GLY A 473 13.22 -24.38 12.10
C GLY A 473 14.43 -23.93 11.29
N ARG A 474 14.26 -23.57 10.01
CA ARG A 474 15.33 -23.16 9.10
C ARG A 474 15.70 -21.72 9.35
N ILE A 475 16.99 -21.41 9.22
CA ILE A 475 17.55 -20.09 9.49
C ILE A 475 18.01 -19.48 8.17
N SER A 476 17.73 -18.19 8.00
CA SER A 476 18.29 -17.36 6.93
C SER A 476 18.71 -16.01 7.51
N ALA A 477 19.67 -15.34 6.89
CA ALA A 477 20.00 -13.96 7.26
C ALA A 477 20.07 -13.08 6.02
N ARG A 478 19.74 -11.79 6.20
CA ARG A 478 19.91 -10.76 5.17
C ARG A 478 20.70 -9.61 5.76
N VAL A 479 21.73 -9.15 5.05
CA VAL A 479 22.53 -8.00 5.44
C VAL A 479 22.66 -7.05 4.27
N SER A 480 22.18 -5.82 4.43
CA SER A 480 22.39 -4.72 3.48
C SER A 480 23.40 -3.75 4.08
N MET A 481 24.38 -3.33 3.27
CA MET A 481 25.40 -2.37 3.68
C MET A 481 25.80 -1.44 2.53
N LEU A 482 26.23 -0.23 2.89
CA LEU A 482 26.84 0.76 2.01
C LEU A 482 28.34 0.80 2.29
N ILE A 483 29.14 0.50 1.27
CA ILE A 483 30.60 0.41 1.37
C ILE A 483 31.22 1.58 0.58
N ALA A 484 32.22 2.24 1.15
CA ALA A 484 32.98 3.27 0.45
C ALA A 484 33.78 2.64 -0.72
N PRO A 485 33.81 3.26 -1.91
CA PRO A 485 34.23 2.61 -3.15
C PRO A 485 35.68 2.09 -3.12
N GLU A 486 36.57 2.72 -2.35
CA GLU A 486 37.96 2.30 -2.16
C GLU A 486 38.11 0.97 -1.38
N ASN A 487 37.08 0.56 -0.63
CA ASN A 487 37.06 -0.68 0.15
C ASN A 487 36.06 -1.73 -0.37
N ALA A 488 35.32 -1.44 -1.46
CA ALA A 488 34.26 -2.32 -1.95
C ALA A 488 34.77 -3.72 -2.32
N ASP A 489 35.82 -3.80 -3.14
CA ASP A 489 36.35 -5.08 -3.62
C ASP A 489 36.93 -5.94 -2.50
N SER A 490 37.60 -5.35 -1.51
CA SER A 490 38.19 -6.08 -0.38
C SER A 490 37.13 -6.62 0.59
N VAL A 491 36.07 -5.85 0.86
CA VAL A 491 34.92 -6.29 1.67
C VAL A 491 34.14 -7.37 0.92
N ILE A 492 33.85 -7.20 -0.36
CA ILE A 492 33.15 -8.20 -1.19
C ILE A 492 33.96 -9.50 -1.26
N ALA A 493 35.28 -9.42 -1.47
CA ALA A 493 36.16 -10.59 -1.46
C ALA A 493 36.17 -11.30 -0.10
N LYS A 494 36.22 -10.55 1.02
CA LYS A 494 36.13 -11.13 2.35
C LYS A 494 34.80 -11.85 2.57
N VAL A 495 33.66 -11.21 2.28
CA VAL A 495 32.33 -11.86 2.44
C VAL A 495 32.20 -13.11 1.57
N LYS A 496 32.70 -13.09 0.31
CA LYS A 496 32.76 -14.26 -0.57
C LYS A 496 33.60 -15.42 -0.01
N SER A 497 34.55 -15.15 0.89
CA SER A 497 35.38 -16.19 1.51
C SER A 497 34.72 -16.88 2.72
N LEU A 498 33.61 -16.33 3.25
CA LEU A 498 32.95 -16.85 4.46
C LEU A 498 31.96 -18.01 4.20
N GLY A 499 31.57 -18.26 2.94
CA GLY A 499 30.64 -19.32 2.58
C GLY A 499 30.71 -19.66 1.07
N ARG A 500 29.97 -20.67 0.61
CA ARG A 500 29.87 -20.97 -0.82
C ARG A 500 28.96 -19.96 -1.51
N VAL A 501 29.43 -19.31 -2.57
CA VAL A 501 28.62 -18.36 -3.34
C VAL A 501 27.60 -19.11 -4.20
N GLU A 502 26.32 -18.82 -4.03
CA GLU A 502 25.23 -19.32 -4.90
C GLU A 502 25.05 -18.40 -6.12
N ASN A 503 25.09 -17.10 -5.89
CA ASN A 503 24.82 -16.08 -6.90
C ASN A 503 25.63 -14.81 -6.57
N TYR A 504 26.23 -14.21 -7.60
CA TYR A 504 26.90 -12.91 -7.49
C TYR A 504 26.53 -12.06 -8.71
N GLN A 505 25.87 -10.93 -8.48
CA GLN A 505 25.45 -10.01 -9.52
C GLN A 505 25.92 -8.60 -9.18
N LEU A 506 26.73 -8.01 -10.05
CA LEU A 506 27.12 -6.60 -10.01
C LEU A 506 26.28 -5.86 -11.05
N GLN A 507 25.52 -4.87 -10.59
CA GLN A 507 24.80 -3.92 -11.43
C GLN A 507 25.46 -2.55 -11.27
N SER A 508 25.95 -1.97 -12.36
CA SER A 508 26.52 -0.62 -12.39
C SER A 508 25.61 0.32 -13.18
N GLU A 509 25.32 1.48 -12.60
CA GLU A 509 24.41 2.50 -13.11
C GLU A 509 25.15 3.84 -13.15
N ARG A 510 25.24 4.48 -14.33
CA ARG A 510 25.94 5.75 -14.51
C ARG A 510 24.92 6.88 -14.61
N ILE A 511 24.86 7.73 -13.59
CA ILE A 511 23.86 8.80 -13.46
C ILE A 511 24.56 10.15 -13.66
N GLY A 512 23.97 11.05 -14.45
CA GLY A 512 24.45 12.43 -14.60
C GLY A 512 24.19 13.26 -13.33
N ARG A 513 25.18 14.00 -12.85
CA ARG A 513 25.01 15.03 -11.82
C ARG A 513 24.61 16.34 -12.49
N GLY A 514 23.44 16.90 -12.15
CA GLY A 514 22.94 18.14 -12.73
C GLY A 514 22.50 18.11 -14.21
N GLY A 515 22.25 16.95 -14.82
CA GLY A 515 21.78 16.88 -16.22
C GLY A 515 21.58 15.46 -16.76
N GLU A 516 20.73 15.31 -17.78
CA GLU A 516 20.42 14.04 -18.47
C GLU A 516 21.06 13.99 -19.87
N GLY A 517 22.37 13.71 -19.93
CA GLY A 517 23.10 13.72 -21.21
C GLY A 517 24.42 12.94 -21.21
N MET A 518 24.98 12.77 -22.41
CA MET A 518 26.26 12.07 -22.64
C MET A 518 27.40 13.08 -22.87
N SER A 519 27.94 13.63 -21.78
CA SER A 519 29.18 14.43 -21.83
C SER A 519 30.41 13.51 -21.98
N GLN A 520 31.37 13.88 -22.83
CA GLN A 520 32.61 13.10 -23.04
C GLN A 520 33.68 13.45 -21.99
N ASP A 521 33.74 14.72 -21.57
CA ASP A 521 34.75 15.25 -20.63
C ASP A 521 34.31 15.18 -19.16
N ALA A 522 33.05 14.80 -18.88
CA ALA A 522 32.49 14.71 -17.54
C ALA A 522 33.24 13.66 -16.67
N LYS A 523 33.98 14.17 -15.67
CA LYS A 523 34.68 13.35 -14.68
C LYS A 523 33.70 12.37 -14.02
N THR A 524 34.08 11.10 -13.95
CA THR A 524 33.30 10.05 -13.30
C THR A 524 33.79 9.82 -11.88
N GLU A 525 32.88 9.87 -10.93
CA GLU A 525 33.06 9.67 -9.50
C GLU A 525 32.30 8.40 -9.08
N ARG A 526 32.85 7.59 -8.17
CA ARG A 526 32.17 6.40 -7.64
C ARG A 526 31.35 6.77 -6.41
N ASP A 527 30.08 6.40 -6.40
CA ASP A 527 29.21 6.47 -5.21
C ASP A 527 29.53 5.30 -4.26
N LYS A 528 28.93 5.28 -3.07
CA LYS A 528 28.99 4.13 -2.16
C LYS A 528 28.36 2.90 -2.82
N VAL A 529 29.04 1.76 -2.72
CA VAL A 529 28.59 0.48 -3.26
C VAL A 529 27.55 -0.13 -2.31
N GLN A 530 26.35 -0.41 -2.81
CA GLN A 530 25.30 -1.09 -2.04
C GLN A 530 25.47 -2.61 -2.16
N LEU A 531 25.98 -3.26 -1.12
CA LEU A 531 26.07 -4.72 -1.03
C LEU A 531 24.86 -5.27 -0.27
N ASN A 532 24.07 -6.10 -0.94
CA ASN A 532 22.96 -6.87 -0.37
C ASN A 532 23.34 -8.36 -0.33
N ILE A 533 23.47 -8.89 0.89
CA ILE A 533 23.88 -10.26 1.17
C ILE A 533 22.66 -11.07 1.62
N THR A 534 22.45 -12.24 1.02
CA THR A 534 21.49 -13.25 1.51
C THR A 534 22.26 -14.51 1.92
N ILE A 535 22.02 -14.99 3.13
CA ILE A 535 22.72 -16.13 3.73
C ILE A 535 21.69 -17.23 4.02
N SER A 536 21.98 -18.45 3.57
CA SER A 536 21.15 -19.64 3.76
C SER A 536 21.98 -20.81 4.32
N GLN A 537 21.35 -21.76 5.01
CA GLN A 537 22.04 -22.94 5.55
C GLN A 537 22.43 -23.93 4.44
N GLU A 538 23.58 -24.60 4.59
CA GLU A 538 24.13 -25.58 3.62
C GLU A 538 23.19 -26.76 3.29
N ASP A 539 22.29 -27.14 4.20
CA ASP A 539 21.29 -28.20 3.99
C ASP A 539 20.10 -27.78 3.11
N GLN A 540 19.89 -26.47 2.91
CA GLN A 540 18.90 -25.90 1.99
C GLN A 540 19.41 -25.80 0.55
N GLU A 541 20.72 -25.95 0.32
CA GLU A 541 21.30 -25.97 -1.03
C GLU A 541 20.70 -27.12 -1.87
N ALA A 542 20.16 -26.79 -3.04
CA ALA A 542 19.59 -27.77 -3.96
C ALA A 542 20.70 -28.59 -4.64
N ALA A 543 20.61 -29.91 -4.61
CA ALA A 543 21.60 -30.77 -5.25
C ALA A 543 21.58 -30.62 -6.77
N ARG A 544 22.73 -30.28 -7.37
CA ARG A 544 22.91 -30.07 -8.82
C ARG A 544 22.86 -31.39 -9.60
N GLN A 545 23.09 -32.52 -8.91
CA GLN A 545 22.85 -33.86 -9.44
C GLN A 545 22.15 -34.71 -8.38
N GLN A 546 21.09 -35.41 -8.78
CA GLN A 546 20.38 -36.41 -7.98
C GLN A 546 20.62 -37.79 -8.59
N THR A 547 21.09 -38.74 -7.79
CA THR A 547 21.39 -40.11 -8.23
C THR A 547 20.62 -41.10 -7.37
N SER A 548 19.91 -42.04 -7.98
CA SER A 548 19.28 -43.16 -7.27
C SER A 548 19.88 -44.47 -7.73
N LEU A 549 20.23 -45.38 -6.81
CA LEU A 549 20.69 -46.72 -7.17
C LEU A 549 20.31 -47.75 -6.10
N SER A 550 20.15 -49.01 -6.52
CA SER A 550 19.94 -50.16 -5.63
C SER A 550 21.23 -51.01 -5.59
N ILE A 551 21.57 -51.58 -4.44
CA ILE A 551 22.70 -52.52 -4.30
C ILE A 551 22.16 -53.82 -3.68
N ARG A 552 22.35 -54.94 -4.37
CA ARG A 552 22.04 -56.27 -3.81
C ARG A 552 23.16 -56.71 -2.87
N ALA A 553 22.82 -56.99 -1.61
CA ALA A 553 23.76 -57.44 -0.58
C ALA A 553 23.40 -58.84 -0.05
N SER A 554 24.38 -59.51 0.57
CA SER A 554 24.16 -60.70 1.40
C SER A 554 23.79 -60.31 2.84
N ASP A 555 24.49 -59.33 3.41
CA ASP A 555 24.18 -58.69 4.70
C ASP A 555 23.94 -57.19 4.48
N VAL A 556 22.73 -56.73 4.77
CA VAL A 556 22.32 -55.33 4.58
C VAL A 556 22.83 -54.44 5.72
N THR A 557 22.99 -54.99 6.93
CA THR A 557 23.48 -54.26 8.10
C THR A 557 24.96 -53.93 7.94
N GLU A 558 25.78 -54.91 7.59
CA GLU A 558 27.21 -54.77 7.35
C GLU A 558 27.50 -53.84 6.16
N GLN A 559 26.85 -54.07 5.01
CA GLN A 559 27.00 -53.21 3.83
C GLN A 559 26.53 -51.78 4.11
N SER A 560 25.48 -51.56 4.91
CA SER A 560 25.10 -50.20 5.33
C SER A 560 26.20 -49.50 6.10
N ARG A 561 27.01 -50.21 6.91
CA ARG A 561 28.10 -49.64 7.72
C ARG A 561 29.29 -49.24 6.84
N GLN A 562 29.69 -50.14 5.94
CA GLN A 562 30.76 -49.90 4.97
C GLN A 562 30.42 -48.71 4.05
N LEU A 563 29.15 -48.57 3.67
CA LEU A 563 28.62 -47.36 2.99
C LEU A 563 28.83 -46.06 3.76
N ARG A 564 28.65 -46.05 5.10
CA ARG A 564 28.88 -44.84 5.92
C ARG A 564 30.36 -44.47 5.94
N GLU A 565 31.25 -45.47 6.03
CA GLU A 565 32.68 -45.25 6.00
C GLU A 565 33.19 -44.75 4.63
N LEU A 566 32.70 -45.32 3.53
CA LEU A 566 33.07 -44.84 2.18
C LEU A 566 32.57 -43.41 1.94
N ALA A 567 31.35 -43.09 2.36
CA ALA A 567 30.82 -41.73 2.30
C ALA A 567 31.71 -40.75 3.09
N ALA A 568 32.05 -41.08 4.34
CA ALA A 568 32.93 -40.25 5.17
C ALA A 568 34.33 -40.09 4.57
N LYS A 569 34.94 -41.17 4.05
CA LYS A 569 36.26 -41.15 3.37
C LYS A 569 36.26 -40.26 2.11
N GLN A 570 35.11 -40.06 1.46
CA GLN A 570 34.95 -39.18 0.29
C GLN A 570 34.40 -37.78 0.65
N GLY A 571 34.40 -37.39 1.93
CA GLY A 571 33.90 -36.08 2.39
C GLY A 571 32.37 -35.92 2.29
N GLY A 572 31.64 -37.01 2.12
CA GLY A 572 30.18 -37.02 2.07
C GLY A 572 29.53 -37.08 3.45
N ARG A 573 28.38 -36.44 3.60
CA ARG A 573 27.54 -36.49 4.82
C ARG A 573 26.26 -37.29 4.55
N ILE A 574 25.81 -38.09 5.52
CA ILE A 574 24.55 -38.83 5.43
C ILE A 574 23.40 -37.89 5.82
N ARG A 575 22.44 -37.68 4.92
CA ARG A 575 21.21 -36.91 5.20
C ARG A 575 20.19 -37.73 5.97
N SER A 576 20.06 -39.02 5.65
CA SER A 576 19.22 -39.96 6.39
C SER A 576 19.66 -41.40 6.17
N SER A 577 19.37 -42.26 7.15
CA SER A 577 19.53 -43.71 7.03
C SER A 577 18.34 -44.37 7.72
N SER A 578 17.55 -45.14 6.95
CA SER A 578 16.45 -45.95 7.49
C SER A 578 16.69 -47.43 7.18
N PHE A 579 16.31 -48.28 8.12
CA PHE A 579 16.37 -49.73 7.99
C PHE A 579 14.95 -50.29 8.17
N SER A 580 14.57 -51.25 7.33
CA SER A 580 13.28 -51.92 7.37
C SER A 580 13.43 -53.40 7.02
N ARG A 581 12.58 -54.25 7.61
CA ARG A 581 12.49 -55.68 7.30
C ARG A 581 11.05 -56.01 6.90
N ASP A 582 10.86 -56.55 5.69
CA ASP A 582 9.57 -57.03 5.20
C ASP A 582 9.05 -58.20 6.05
N PRO A 583 7.72 -58.42 6.12
CA PRO A 583 7.13 -59.66 6.63
C PRO A 583 7.61 -60.93 5.92
N ASN A 584 8.21 -60.79 4.73
CA ASN A 584 8.80 -61.87 3.92
C ASN A 584 10.30 -62.11 4.21
N GLY A 585 10.84 -61.54 5.30
CA GLY A 585 12.25 -61.72 5.71
C GLY A 585 13.28 -60.99 4.84
N ARG A 586 12.86 -60.08 3.94
CA ARG A 586 13.76 -59.21 3.17
C ARG A 586 14.17 -58.01 4.00
N GLU A 587 15.44 -57.64 3.93
CA GLU A 587 15.97 -56.45 4.59
C GLU A 587 16.26 -55.36 3.56
N TYR A 588 16.00 -54.12 3.93
CA TYR A 588 16.30 -52.95 3.11
C TYR A 588 16.89 -51.85 3.99
N ALA A 589 18.00 -51.26 3.55
CA ALA A 589 18.53 -50.03 4.11
C ALA A 589 18.50 -48.94 3.04
N ASN A 590 17.77 -47.85 3.31
CA ASN A 590 17.81 -46.65 2.48
C ASN A 590 18.83 -45.70 3.10
N VAL A 591 19.84 -45.30 2.34
CA VAL A 591 20.87 -44.35 2.75
C VAL A 591 20.85 -43.18 1.77
N ALA A 592 20.47 -42.00 2.25
CA ALA A 592 20.59 -40.76 1.49
C ALA A 592 21.88 -40.04 1.92
N LEU A 593 22.77 -39.76 0.98
CA LEU A 593 24.07 -39.14 1.24
C LEU A 593 24.34 -37.97 0.27
N ARG A 594 24.97 -36.92 0.78
CA ARG A 594 25.33 -35.68 0.06
C ARG A 594 26.84 -35.61 -0.08
N VAL A 595 27.35 -35.43 -1.29
CA VAL A 595 28.79 -35.47 -1.63
C VAL A 595 29.13 -34.28 -2.54
N PRO A 596 30.29 -33.61 -2.38
CA PRO A 596 30.75 -32.61 -3.36
C PRO A 596 30.97 -33.25 -4.75
N MET A 597 30.59 -32.56 -5.82
CA MET A 597 30.73 -33.07 -7.20
C MET A 597 32.16 -33.51 -7.56
N GLN A 598 33.21 -32.90 -6.97
CA GLN A 598 34.61 -33.34 -7.15
C GLN A 598 34.83 -34.82 -6.77
N ASN A 599 34.19 -35.27 -5.68
CA ASN A 599 34.42 -36.60 -5.09
C ASN A 599 33.37 -37.63 -5.55
N TYR A 600 32.36 -37.20 -6.31
CA TYR A 600 31.29 -38.05 -6.83
C TYR A 600 31.83 -39.25 -7.64
N SER A 601 32.83 -39.02 -8.50
CA SER A 601 33.44 -40.05 -9.35
C SER A 601 34.16 -41.12 -8.53
N ALA A 602 34.99 -40.71 -7.56
CA ALA A 602 35.70 -41.60 -6.64
C ALA A 602 34.74 -42.39 -5.74
N LEU A 603 33.67 -41.75 -5.26
CA LEU A 603 32.62 -42.43 -4.52
C LEU A 603 31.91 -43.49 -5.38
N MET A 604 31.46 -43.16 -6.59
CA MET A 604 30.83 -44.13 -7.50
C MET A 604 31.75 -45.30 -7.86
N GLN A 605 33.05 -45.07 -8.03
CA GLN A 605 34.05 -46.15 -8.19
C GLN A 605 34.11 -47.05 -6.94
N SER A 606 34.10 -46.47 -5.73
CA SER A 606 34.12 -47.23 -4.48
C SER A 606 32.82 -48.03 -4.23
N LEU A 607 31.66 -47.52 -4.67
CA LEU A 607 30.37 -48.21 -4.57
C LEU A 607 30.32 -49.48 -5.42
N ASN A 608 30.93 -49.47 -6.61
CA ASN A 608 31.02 -50.64 -7.48
C ASN A 608 31.81 -51.80 -6.85
N ALA A 609 32.64 -51.55 -5.82
CA ALA A 609 33.36 -52.58 -5.08
C ALA A 609 32.52 -53.24 -3.97
N LEU A 610 31.45 -52.58 -3.48
CA LEU A 610 30.52 -53.15 -2.50
C LEU A 610 29.47 -54.08 -3.13
N GLY A 611 29.13 -53.85 -4.40
CA GLY A 611 28.21 -54.69 -5.16
C GLY A 611 27.92 -54.12 -6.54
N ARG A 612 27.24 -54.90 -7.39
CA ARG A 612 26.77 -54.39 -8.69
C ARG A 612 25.59 -53.44 -8.45
N PRO A 613 25.65 -52.17 -8.89
CA PRO A 613 24.51 -51.27 -8.80
C PRO A 613 23.44 -51.68 -9.83
N GLU A 614 22.19 -51.64 -9.39
CA GLU A 614 20.99 -51.88 -10.19
C GLU A 614 20.11 -50.63 -10.15
N ASN A 615 19.24 -50.45 -11.15
CA ASN A 615 18.31 -49.30 -11.23
C ASN A 615 18.98 -47.91 -11.09
N LEU A 616 20.24 -47.78 -11.56
CA LEU A 616 20.97 -46.52 -11.54
C LEU A 616 20.23 -45.48 -12.40
N SER A 617 19.68 -44.45 -11.77
CA SER A 617 19.14 -43.26 -12.44
C SER A 617 19.92 -42.03 -11.99
N VAL A 618 20.20 -41.12 -12.93
CA VAL A 618 20.89 -39.86 -12.67
C VAL A 618 20.07 -38.75 -13.31
N ARG A 619 19.77 -37.71 -12.53
CA ARG A 619 19.18 -36.44 -12.98
C ARG A 619 20.16 -35.32 -12.67
N ARG A 620 20.34 -34.39 -13.60
CA ARG A 620 21.23 -33.23 -13.44
C ARG A 620 20.44 -31.95 -13.73
N ASP A 621 20.64 -30.96 -12.87
CA ASP A 621 20.09 -29.61 -12.98
C ASP A 621 21.12 -28.70 -13.66
N ASP A 622 21.15 -28.71 -14.99
CA ASP A 622 22.05 -27.85 -15.78
C ASP A 622 21.51 -26.40 -15.82
N ARG A 623 21.70 -25.67 -14.72
CA ARG A 623 21.27 -24.27 -14.58
C ARG A 623 22.25 -23.34 -15.32
N PRO A 624 21.84 -22.62 -16.38
CA PRO A 624 22.76 -21.97 -17.32
C PRO A 624 23.53 -20.77 -16.75
N ASN A 625 23.08 -20.20 -15.63
CA ASN A 625 23.61 -18.94 -15.08
C ASN A 625 24.46 -19.13 -13.81
N SER A 626 24.78 -20.36 -13.38
CA SER A 626 25.63 -20.59 -12.19
C SER A 626 27.12 -20.35 -12.52
N GLN A 627 27.51 -19.09 -12.66
CA GLN A 627 28.95 -18.75 -12.76
C GLN A 627 29.63 -18.97 -11.41
N ASN A 628 30.75 -19.71 -11.45
CA ASN A 628 31.61 -20.14 -10.35
C ASN A 628 31.15 -21.42 -9.61
N ASP A 629 32.13 -22.26 -9.27
CA ASP A 629 32.07 -23.46 -8.41
C ASP A 629 31.07 -24.60 -8.70
N GLU A 630 30.80 -24.87 -9.99
CA GLU A 630 30.26 -26.17 -10.46
C GLU A 630 30.96 -27.39 -9.81
N LYS A 631 32.27 -27.30 -9.58
CA LYS A 631 33.07 -28.34 -8.92
C LYS A 631 32.63 -28.61 -7.47
N SER A 632 32.27 -27.58 -6.71
CA SER A 632 31.95 -27.69 -5.28
C SER A 632 30.47 -27.98 -5.00
N ALA A 633 29.61 -27.89 -6.01
CA ALA A 633 28.18 -28.12 -5.88
C ALA A 633 27.85 -29.51 -5.29
N PRO A 634 26.78 -29.65 -4.48
CA PRO A 634 26.38 -30.93 -3.90
C PRO A 634 25.69 -31.85 -4.91
N ALA A 635 26.05 -33.13 -4.87
CA ALA A 635 25.29 -34.23 -5.41
C ALA A 635 24.58 -34.98 -4.27
N ASP A 636 23.28 -35.19 -4.38
CA ASP A 636 22.51 -36.04 -3.46
C ASP A 636 22.33 -37.43 -4.10
N ILE A 637 22.67 -38.48 -3.34
CA ILE A 637 22.64 -39.87 -3.79
C ILE A 637 21.75 -40.67 -2.83
N SER A 638 20.72 -41.33 -3.36
CA SER A 638 19.87 -42.28 -2.64
C SER A 638 20.26 -43.72 -3.00
N ILE A 639 20.66 -44.47 -1.98
CA ILE A 639 21.15 -45.85 -2.11
C ILE A 639 20.21 -46.77 -1.37
N GLN A 640 19.58 -47.72 -2.07
CA GLN A 640 18.75 -48.77 -1.50
C GLN A 640 19.51 -50.09 -1.48
N VAL A 641 20.10 -50.43 -0.34
CA VAL A 641 20.73 -51.75 -0.13
C VAL A 641 19.64 -52.76 0.21
N TYR A 642 19.61 -53.93 -0.43
CA TYR A 642 18.57 -54.94 -0.20
C TYR A 642 19.10 -56.38 -0.19
N SER A 643 18.50 -57.24 0.63
CA SER A 643 18.89 -58.66 0.74
C SER A 643 18.19 -59.55 -0.30
N GLN A 644 18.82 -60.69 -0.61
CA GLN A 644 18.11 -61.79 -1.26
C GLN A 644 17.12 -62.41 -0.26
N GLY A 645 15.82 -62.18 -0.48
CA GLY A 645 14.78 -62.75 0.37
C GLY A 645 14.79 -64.27 0.33
N ASN A 646 14.61 -64.91 1.48
CA ASN A 646 14.66 -66.36 1.61
C ASN A 646 13.64 -67.03 0.65
N LEU A 647 14.09 -68.03 -0.10
CA LEU A 647 13.25 -68.72 -1.10
C LEU A 647 12.18 -69.62 -0.45
N VAL A 648 12.31 -69.89 0.84
CA VAL A 648 11.25 -70.44 1.68
C VAL A 648 10.81 -69.37 2.66
N ALA A 649 9.56 -68.92 2.55
CA ALA A 649 8.97 -68.09 3.60
C ALA A 649 8.64 -68.98 4.80
N GLU A 650 9.14 -68.64 5.99
CA GLU A 650 8.88 -69.42 7.22
C GLU A 650 7.39 -69.43 7.66
N GLY A 651 6.53 -68.70 6.94
CA GLY A 651 5.08 -68.76 7.03
C GLY A 651 4.38 -69.61 5.96
N SER A 652 5.07 -70.33 5.07
CA SER A 652 4.44 -71.11 3.98
C SER A 652 3.94 -72.50 4.41
N GLY A 653 3.49 -72.65 5.65
CA GLY A 653 2.86 -73.87 6.15
C GLY A 653 1.32 -73.81 6.06
N LEU A 654 0.69 -74.96 5.81
CA LEU A 654 -0.78 -75.13 5.87
C LEU A 654 -1.49 -74.42 7.04
N PRO A 655 -1.01 -74.48 8.30
CA PRO A 655 -1.66 -73.75 9.41
C PRO A 655 -1.69 -72.22 9.25
N ALA A 656 -0.74 -71.62 8.54
CA ALA A 656 -0.71 -70.17 8.30
C ALA A 656 -1.75 -69.76 7.25
N THR A 657 -1.86 -70.52 6.15
CA THR A 657 -2.96 -70.35 5.18
C THR A 657 -4.32 -70.59 5.83
N MET A 658 -4.45 -71.59 6.72
CA MET A 658 -5.69 -71.91 7.41
C MET A 658 -6.10 -70.80 8.40
N ARG A 659 -5.15 -70.23 9.16
CA ARG A 659 -5.42 -69.03 9.96
C ARG A 659 -5.88 -67.87 9.09
N ARG A 660 -5.21 -67.61 7.96
CA ARG A 660 -5.54 -66.48 7.08
C ARG A 660 -6.92 -66.60 6.44
N THR A 661 -7.36 -67.81 6.08
CA THR A 661 -8.74 -68.04 5.60
C THR A 661 -9.78 -67.96 6.72
N ILE A 662 -9.44 -68.38 7.94
CA ILE A 662 -10.31 -68.21 9.13
C ILE A 662 -10.44 -66.73 9.49
N GLU A 663 -9.36 -65.96 9.49
CA GLU A 663 -9.37 -64.50 9.72
C GLU A 663 -10.16 -63.76 8.63
N GLN A 664 -9.97 -64.11 7.35
CA GLN A 664 -10.75 -63.54 6.26
C GLN A 664 -12.24 -63.89 6.39
N GLY A 665 -12.58 -65.15 6.68
CA GLY A 665 -13.96 -65.59 6.92
C GLY A 665 -14.61 -64.88 8.12
N ALA A 666 -13.89 -64.78 9.24
CA ALA A 666 -14.35 -64.05 10.42
C ALA A 666 -14.53 -62.55 10.14
N SER A 667 -13.64 -61.92 9.37
CA SER A 667 -13.78 -60.52 8.97
C SER A 667 -14.99 -60.29 8.05
N ALA A 668 -15.28 -61.23 7.14
CA ALA A 668 -16.44 -61.18 6.27
C ALA A 668 -17.75 -61.38 7.04
N LEU A 669 -17.78 -62.28 8.03
CA LEU A 669 -18.91 -62.47 8.93
C LEU A 669 -19.12 -61.26 9.85
N MET A 670 -18.05 -60.69 10.41
CA MET A 670 -18.12 -59.43 11.16
C MET A 670 -18.65 -58.28 10.29
N TRP A 671 -18.26 -58.22 9.00
CA TRP A 671 -18.76 -57.23 8.06
C TRP A 671 -20.26 -57.43 7.74
N SER A 672 -20.72 -58.68 7.51
CA SER A 672 -22.14 -58.95 7.24
C SER A 672 -23.02 -58.68 8.47
N VAL A 673 -22.60 -59.09 9.67
CA VAL A 673 -23.27 -58.75 10.94
C VAL A 673 -23.35 -57.24 11.14
N ARG A 674 -22.27 -56.49 10.85
CA ARG A 674 -22.28 -55.02 10.93
C ARG A 674 -23.24 -54.39 9.93
N MET A 675 -23.33 -54.91 8.70
CA MET A 675 -24.28 -54.44 7.68
C MET A 675 -25.73 -54.74 8.05
N ILE A 676 -26.02 -55.92 8.62
CA ILE A 676 -27.34 -56.28 9.15
C ILE A 676 -27.74 -55.36 10.32
N GLY A 677 -26.80 -55.08 11.24
CA GLY A 677 -27.03 -54.14 12.35
C GLY A 677 -27.36 -52.72 11.87
N VAL A 678 -26.66 -52.22 10.84
CA VAL A 678 -26.98 -50.92 10.22
C VAL A 678 -28.35 -50.94 9.53
N ALA A 679 -28.71 -52.01 8.83
CA ALA A 679 -30.01 -52.14 8.18
C ALA A 679 -31.18 -52.14 9.20
N LEU A 680 -31.04 -52.86 10.31
CA LEU A 680 -32.02 -52.85 11.40
C LEU A 680 -32.13 -51.47 12.06
N ALA A 681 -31.00 -50.81 12.31
CA ALA A 681 -30.98 -49.44 12.86
C ALA A 681 -31.65 -48.41 11.93
N PHE A 682 -31.59 -48.61 10.61
CA PHE A 682 -32.26 -47.76 9.63
C PHE A 682 -33.77 -48.03 9.51
N LEU A 683 -34.21 -49.29 9.69
CA LEU A 683 -35.62 -49.68 9.57
C LEU A 683 -36.45 -49.42 10.84
N ALA A 684 -35.86 -49.53 12.03
CA ALA A 684 -36.59 -49.38 13.29
C ALA A 684 -37.34 -48.02 13.42
N PRO A 685 -36.77 -46.85 13.06
CA PRO A 685 -37.49 -45.58 13.10
C PRO A 685 -38.73 -45.55 12.19
N TRP A 686 -38.64 -46.15 10.99
CA TRP A 686 -39.76 -46.22 10.04
C TRP A 686 -40.88 -47.15 10.52
N ILE A 687 -40.54 -48.27 11.15
CA ILE A 687 -41.53 -49.18 11.75
C ILE A 687 -42.29 -48.49 12.89
N ILE A 688 -41.58 -47.75 13.75
CA ILE A 688 -42.19 -46.95 14.84
C ILE A 688 -43.08 -45.84 14.27
N ALA A 689 -42.62 -45.13 13.22
CA ALA A 689 -43.42 -44.10 12.55
C ALA A 689 -44.70 -44.68 11.91
N PHE A 690 -44.63 -45.86 11.28
CA PHE A 690 -45.80 -46.55 10.72
C PHE A 690 -46.79 -46.99 11.82
N ALA A 691 -46.30 -47.52 12.94
CA ALA A 691 -47.13 -47.88 14.09
C ALA A 691 -47.85 -46.64 14.68
N ALA A 692 -47.14 -45.52 14.81
CA ALA A 692 -47.71 -44.24 15.25
C ALA A 692 -48.77 -43.72 14.27
N ALA A 693 -48.51 -43.76 12.96
CA ALA A 693 -49.46 -43.37 11.93
C ALA A 693 -50.75 -44.22 11.96
N ILE A 694 -50.61 -45.55 12.10
CA ILE A 694 -51.76 -46.47 12.26
C ILE A 694 -52.53 -46.17 13.56
N GLY A 695 -51.84 -45.81 14.65
CA GLY A 695 -52.44 -45.34 15.89
C GLY A 695 -53.27 -44.07 15.71
N ILE A 696 -52.71 -43.06 15.04
CA ILE A 696 -53.38 -41.78 14.73
C ILE A 696 -54.60 -42.01 13.82
N VAL A 697 -54.48 -42.82 12.77
CA VAL A 697 -55.60 -43.16 11.88
C VAL A 697 -56.72 -43.89 12.64
N ARG A 698 -56.39 -44.81 13.56
CA ARG A 698 -57.38 -45.45 14.44
C ARG A 698 -58.01 -44.47 15.43
N GLY A 699 -57.25 -43.49 15.94
CA GLY A 699 -57.77 -42.40 16.77
C GLY A 699 -58.78 -41.53 16.02
N ILE A 700 -58.45 -41.08 14.81
CA ILE A 700 -59.32 -40.26 13.94
C ILE A 700 -60.58 -41.03 13.53
N ARG A 701 -60.48 -42.34 13.28
CA ARG A 701 -61.65 -43.18 12.97
C ARG A 701 -62.60 -43.32 14.16
N ARG A 702 -62.06 -43.42 15.39
CA ARG A 702 -62.83 -43.44 16.64
C ARG A 702 -63.44 -42.08 17.01
N SER A 703 -62.80 -40.96 16.69
CA SER A 703 -63.35 -39.63 16.96
C SER A 703 -64.44 -39.21 15.97
N ARG A 704 -64.41 -39.69 14.71
CA ARG A 704 -65.53 -39.53 13.78
C ARG A 704 -66.78 -40.31 14.20
N GLN A 705 -66.65 -41.50 14.80
CA GLN A 705 -67.78 -42.28 15.34
C GLN A 705 -68.35 -41.75 16.68
N ARG A 706 -67.97 -40.54 17.11
CA ARG A 706 -68.57 -39.81 18.26
C ARG A 706 -69.10 -38.42 17.87
N ARG A 707 -69.66 -38.30 16.65
CA ARG A 707 -70.37 -37.10 16.16
C ARG A 707 -71.68 -37.40 15.41
N GLU A 708 -72.15 -38.65 15.45
CA GLU A 708 -73.43 -39.08 14.86
C GLU A 708 -74.33 -39.83 15.88
N HIS A 709 -73.98 -39.70 17.17
CA HIS A 709 -74.77 -40.05 18.36
C HIS A 709 -74.40 -39.07 19.48
#